data_AF-A0A511SUH2-F1
#
_entry.id   AF-A0A511SUH2-F1
#
_cell.length_a   1.000
_cell.length_b   1.000
_cell.length_c   1.000
_cell.angle_alpha   90.00
_cell.angle_beta   90.00
_cell.angle_gamma   90.00
#
_symmetry.space_group_name_H-M   'P 1'
#
loop_
_entity.id
_entity.type
_entity.pdbx_description
1 polymer ?
#
loop_
_entity_poly.entity_id
_entity_poly.type
_entity_poly.pdbx_seq_one_letter_code
_entity_poly.pdbx_strand_id
1 'polypeptide(L)'
;MGENASAIAIIGLSLRFPGASDARSFWSNLISGVDSVTVLDAEQRAKAGHPSEEGWVAAAGIIEGADLFDARFFGYSPREAEQLDPQQRLFMECCWGALEAAGYTARARPLHVGVYGGASLSSYLLTNVLPNMERRSSDWTESVLGTHSDFLATRVAYKLNLTGPAMTVQTACSTSLTAVHLACQSLLAGECTMALAGGAAVRSPQLSAYPTQEGGISSPDGHCRAFDAQAAGTVPGNGVGVVLLKRLEDALADGDPIRAVILGSAANNDGSGKAGFTAPSVSGQVTAIGDALALAGVEPSSISYIEAHGTGTPLGDPVEVTALKQVFQGVVPGSIGLGSVKSNLGHLDSAAGVAGLIKAVLALEHRQLPPTVHFRRPNPLLGLDDSPFYVVAEARPWNSSGPRRAGVSSFGMGGTNVHVVLEEAPVSPTAPSARETELLLLSARSEAALERMSTELAEHLEHTRDSLADIAHTLQVGRHRFEHRSFVTASTAKNAALRLRDEGQRPRTSHDPVEKRGAVFLFPGAGSQRVNMGAELLGEPVFRQAIDRCAALLRGPLGADVRDVMFASAERYDTAARELSRPLWTQAALFTCDWALAQLWLSRGIQPEALLGHSLGEYVAACVAGVFTLEEALELVTARGRIMEQLPPGGMTAVLAPVAQVEALLHPRLSVAALNTPSDCVIAGSLEALDALEAELAARGIEARRLRLGQAAHSFMLEPHLADFARVVSRIKPRAPKLPIVSSLTGDWLTEREAVTVDYWCRHLRETVRFSDALHLLLSGKERAFIEVGPGTALSSLTRRHPSRSTQPVVSTLPYTSEEPTHPLASLGEAWLAGISIDWERFRADEQRRRVTLPGYSFDRERYWIEPVTAAPRAVGPREEPRPAPPRTEGSRAAPPRNDTEATLLECFRLTFHLDNIGIHDDFFSLGGDSLLALRLSARIQERLGAKLPLKAVLEASTVARLAERISGARVTPKTSPDCVVQIQTGTSAKAPLFFAHAAGGQVLFYRELARQLAPDRSVYGFSAVGLESDEPCLTTVEQMARHYVAALRIVRPRGPYLLIGASLGGTIVYEMARRLSAEGEAVPLCALLDTPPPGSFSTELADRISLLAFRAGQMFDPAAQRPEDLSVEEQFRVLQEEAERQGLAPPFATVDDARRQLNVLRANSRALSLYTPPRWEGGEVQYFRAQRPPPGFPPHPELGWLDLGAATRVDITPGDHYTMLQAPHVEVLGAKLARLLP
;
A
#
# COMPACT_ATOMS: atom_id res chain seq x y z
N MET A 1 -40.23 -12.03 -11.00
CA MET A 1 -38.99 -11.35 -10.63
C MET A 1 -39.33 -10.52 -9.40
N GLY A 2 -38.54 -10.62 -8.31
CA GLY A 2 -38.87 -9.97 -7.05
C GLY A 2 -38.99 -8.45 -7.19
N GLU A 3 -39.83 -7.82 -6.38
CA GLU A 3 -40.25 -6.40 -6.47
C GLU A 3 -39.11 -5.36 -6.50
N ASN A 4 -37.83 -5.74 -6.33
CA ASN A 4 -36.66 -4.85 -6.27
C ASN A 4 -35.45 -5.28 -7.14
N ALA A 5 -35.60 -6.16 -8.14
CA ALA A 5 -34.46 -6.72 -8.88
C ALA A 5 -33.63 -5.70 -9.69
N SER A 6 -34.15 -4.49 -9.95
CA SER A 6 -33.47 -3.40 -10.68
C SER A 6 -32.93 -2.28 -9.78
N ALA A 7 -33.11 -2.37 -8.46
CA ALA A 7 -32.76 -1.29 -7.53
C ALA A 7 -31.23 -1.20 -7.29
N ILE A 8 -30.71 0.03 -7.27
CA ILE A 8 -29.29 0.32 -7.06
C ILE A 8 -29.13 1.15 -5.77
N ALA A 9 -28.38 0.62 -4.81
CA ALA A 9 -28.03 1.33 -3.59
C ALA A 9 -26.91 2.36 -3.86
N ILE A 10 -27.08 3.56 -3.31
CA ILE A 10 -25.99 4.51 -3.11
C ILE A 10 -25.36 4.17 -1.77
N ILE A 11 -24.13 3.65 -1.77
CA ILE A 11 -23.44 3.14 -0.57
C ILE A 11 -22.32 4.07 -0.08
N GLY A 12 -21.91 5.05 -0.88
CA GLY A 12 -20.89 6.03 -0.50
C GLY A 12 -21.00 7.29 -1.35
N LEU A 13 -20.53 8.42 -0.82
CA LEU A 13 -20.45 9.68 -1.56
C LEU A 13 -19.30 10.54 -1.05
N SER A 14 -18.78 11.41 -1.91
CA SER A 14 -17.77 12.41 -1.57
C SER A 14 -17.94 13.63 -2.48
N LEU A 15 -17.60 14.82 -1.96
CA LEU A 15 -17.79 16.09 -2.67
C LEU A 15 -16.76 17.14 -2.28
N ARG A 16 -16.62 18.13 -3.17
CA ARG A 16 -16.00 19.44 -2.94
C ARG A 16 -16.87 20.48 -3.65
N PHE A 17 -17.66 21.23 -2.89
CA PHE A 17 -18.59 22.24 -3.39
C PHE A 17 -18.29 23.61 -2.79
N PRO A 18 -18.79 24.70 -3.39
CA PRO A 18 -18.61 26.03 -2.85
C PRO A 18 -19.10 26.11 -1.40
N GLY A 19 -18.25 26.63 -0.51
CA GLY A 19 -18.52 26.71 0.93
C GLY A 19 -18.57 25.36 1.68
N ALA A 20 -18.32 24.23 1.02
CA ALA A 20 -18.44 22.90 1.63
C ALA A 20 -17.36 21.93 1.13
N SER A 21 -16.47 21.53 2.03
CA SER A 21 -15.44 20.54 1.77
C SER A 21 -15.94 19.11 1.92
N ASP A 22 -17.12 18.87 2.50
CA ASP A 22 -17.69 17.54 2.70
C ASP A 22 -19.23 17.56 2.78
N ALA A 23 -19.83 16.37 2.90
CA ALA A 23 -21.28 16.24 2.98
C ALA A 23 -21.91 16.86 4.24
N ARG A 24 -21.18 16.92 5.36
CA ARG A 24 -21.68 17.47 6.63
C ARG A 24 -21.80 19.00 6.53
N SER A 25 -20.73 19.66 6.11
CA SER A 25 -20.71 21.09 5.84
C SER A 25 -21.70 21.46 4.74
N PHE A 26 -21.80 20.65 3.68
CA PHE A 26 -22.78 20.88 2.61
C PHE A 26 -24.22 20.82 3.12
N TRP A 27 -24.58 19.80 3.91
CA TRP A 27 -25.91 19.73 4.51
C TRP A 27 -26.19 20.92 5.44
N SER A 28 -25.23 21.31 6.28
CA SER A 28 -25.34 22.49 7.14
C SER A 28 -25.63 23.77 6.34
N ASN A 29 -24.93 23.96 5.22
CA ASN A 29 -25.15 25.10 4.32
C ASN A 29 -26.51 25.06 3.64
N LEU A 30 -26.93 23.88 3.16
CA LEU A 30 -28.22 23.69 2.51
C LEU A 30 -29.39 24.02 3.43
N ILE A 31 -29.41 23.44 4.64
CA ILE A 31 -30.53 23.64 5.58
C ILE A 31 -30.58 25.07 6.12
N SER A 32 -29.43 25.74 6.21
CA SER A 32 -29.31 27.15 6.63
C SER A 32 -29.59 28.14 5.50
N GLY A 33 -29.84 27.68 4.26
CA GLY A 33 -30.11 28.54 3.12
C GLY A 33 -28.92 29.42 2.71
N VAL A 34 -27.69 28.90 2.80
CA VAL A 34 -26.48 29.64 2.43
C VAL A 34 -26.35 29.76 0.91
N ASP A 35 -26.14 30.99 0.42
CA ASP A 35 -25.64 31.28 -0.94
C ASP A 35 -24.11 31.28 -0.91
N SER A 36 -23.48 30.35 -1.62
CA SER A 36 -22.04 30.17 -1.70
C SER A 36 -21.43 30.77 -2.98
N VAL A 37 -22.21 31.55 -3.74
CA VAL A 37 -21.72 32.29 -4.90
C VAL A 37 -20.99 33.55 -4.46
N THR A 38 -19.78 33.74 -4.96
CA THR A 38 -19.04 35.00 -4.84
C THR A 38 -19.41 35.92 -5.99
N VAL A 39 -19.74 37.18 -5.70
CA VAL A 39 -20.03 38.23 -6.69
C VAL A 39 -19.12 39.43 -6.42
N LEU A 40 -18.44 39.93 -7.45
CA LEU A 40 -17.60 41.13 -7.35
C LEU A 40 -18.38 42.38 -7.75
N ASP A 41 -18.31 43.42 -6.91
CA ASP A 41 -18.78 44.75 -7.26
C ASP A 41 -17.87 45.42 -8.32
N ALA A 42 -18.25 46.62 -8.79
CA ALA A 42 -17.49 47.33 -9.82
C ALA A 42 -16.04 47.68 -9.39
N GLU A 43 -15.83 48.03 -8.11
CA GLU A 43 -14.51 48.37 -7.59
C GLU A 43 -13.62 47.12 -7.48
N GLN A 44 -14.20 46.02 -6.99
CA GLN A 44 -13.54 44.72 -6.88
C GLN A 44 -13.20 44.14 -8.25
N ARG A 45 -14.08 44.29 -9.25
CA ARG A 45 -13.80 43.90 -10.65
C ARG A 45 -12.61 44.66 -11.22
N ALA A 46 -12.58 45.99 -11.04
CA ALA A 46 -11.47 46.81 -11.50
C ALA A 46 -10.14 46.39 -10.83
N LYS A 47 -10.15 46.12 -9.51
CA LYS A 47 -8.98 45.60 -8.78
C LYS A 47 -8.53 44.22 -9.27
N ALA A 48 -9.47 43.37 -9.67
CA ALA A 48 -9.19 42.04 -10.23
C ALA A 48 -8.77 42.07 -11.71
N GLY A 49 -8.69 43.25 -12.34
CA GLY A 49 -8.37 43.38 -13.77
C GLY A 49 -9.49 42.91 -14.70
N HIS A 50 -10.72 42.80 -14.21
CA HIS A 50 -11.89 42.47 -15.00
C HIS A 50 -12.56 43.75 -15.57
N PRO A 51 -13.30 43.64 -16.69
CA PRO A 51 -14.11 44.75 -17.21
C PRO A 51 -15.04 45.32 -16.14
N SER A 52 -14.97 46.64 -15.93
CA SER A 52 -15.76 47.38 -14.94
C SER A 52 -16.93 48.14 -15.55
N GLU A 53 -17.05 48.18 -16.89
CA GLU A 53 -18.20 48.77 -17.58
C GLU A 53 -19.52 48.04 -17.25
N GLU A 54 -20.64 48.73 -17.52
CA GLU A 54 -21.98 48.16 -17.46
C GLU A 54 -22.13 47.02 -18.47
N GLY A 55 -22.95 46.01 -18.15
CA GLY A 55 -23.14 44.83 -19.00
C GLY A 55 -22.14 43.68 -18.75
N TRP A 56 -21.29 43.78 -17.74
CA TRP A 56 -20.42 42.70 -17.29
C TRP A 56 -20.67 42.34 -15.83
N VAL A 57 -20.60 41.04 -15.52
CA VAL A 57 -20.73 40.51 -14.15
C VAL A 57 -19.58 39.56 -13.89
N ALA A 58 -18.98 39.62 -12.70
CA ALA A 58 -17.97 38.67 -12.26
C ALA A 58 -18.50 37.93 -11.04
N ALA A 59 -19.02 36.72 -11.28
CA ALA A 59 -19.61 35.89 -10.25
C ALA A 59 -19.29 34.41 -10.48
N ALA A 60 -19.03 33.68 -9.39
CA ALA A 60 -18.84 32.24 -9.44
C ALA A 60 -19.02 31.56 -8.08
N GLY A 61 -19.52 30.33 -8.06
CA GLY A 61 -19.32 29.43 -6.93
C GLY A 61 -17.87 28.94 -6.92
N ILE A 62 -17.09 29.28 -5.89
CA ILE A 62 -15.65 28.96 -5.78
C ILE A 62 -15.45 27.83 -4.79
N ILE A 63 -14.57 26.88 -5.09
CA ILE A 63 -14.12 25.87 -4.12
C ILE A 63 -12.78 26.27 -3.49
N GLU A 64 -12.66 26.01 -2.20
CA GLU A 64 -11.41 26.19 -1.46
C GLU A 64 -10.41 25.09 -1.81
N GLY A 65 -9.13 25.44 -1.90
CA GLY A 65 -8.04 24.49 -2.08
C GLY A 65 -8.02 23.77 -3.42
N ALA A 66 -8.52 24.38 -4.51
CA ALA A 66 -8.43 23.79 -5.85
C ALA A 66 -6.99 23.55 -6.34
N ASP A 67 -6.02 24.25 -5.76
CA ASP A 67 -4.59 24.08 -5.98
C ASP A 67 -3.93 23.07 -5.03
N LEU A 68 -4.67 22.54 -4.05
CA LEU A 68 -4.18 21.61 -3.04
C LEU A 68 -4.44 20.15 -3.44
N PHE A 69 -3.46 19.27 -3.23
CA PHE A 69 -3.55 17.83 -3.50
C PHE A 69 -2.52 17.05 -2.69
N ASP A 70 -2.75 15.77 -2.37
CA ASP A 70 -1.75 14.90 -1.75
C ASP A 70 -1.08 14.00 -2.81
N ALA A 71 -0.07 14.56 -3.48
CA ALA A 71 0.60 13.89 -4.59
C ALA A 71 1.29 12.59 -4.16
N ARG A 72 1.92 12.58 -2.98
CA ARG A 72 2.64 11.41 -2.46
C ARG A 72 1.70 10.25 -2.20
N PHE A 73 0.52 10.51 -1.64
CA PHE A 73 -0.49 9.48 -1.39
C PHE A 73 -0.87 8.72 -2.66
N PHE A 74 -1.07 9.43 -3.77
CA PHE A 74 -1.43 8.87 -5.08
C PHE A 74 -0.21 8.50 -5.95
N GLY A 75 1.01 8.55 -5.41
CA GLY A 75 2.23 8.19 -6.12
C GLY A 75 2.52 9.08 -7.33
N TYR A 76 2.38 10.39 -7.17
CA TYR A 76 2.84 11.41 -8.11
C TYR A 76 4.05 12.15 -7.55
N SER A 77 4.99 12.49 -8.42
CA SER A 77 6.01 13.50 -8.10
C SER A 77 5.39 14.90 -8.06
N PRO A 78 6.01 15.86 -7.34
CA PRO A 78 5.56 17.26 -7.34
C PRO A 78 5.37 17.85 -8.74
N ARG A 79 6.30 17.56 -9.66
CA ARG A 79 6.28 18.09 -11.04
C ARG A 79 5.12 17.52 -11.87
N GLU A 80 4.77 16.26 -11.67
CA GLU A 80 3.58 15.68 -12.32
C GLU A 80 2.31 16.29 -11.75
N ALA A 81 2.22 16.43 -10.42
CA ALA A 81 1.05 16.98 -9.75
C ALA A 81 0.74 18.44 -10.15
N GLU A 82 1.76 19.27 -10.40
CA GLU A 82 1.59 20.64 -10.93
C GLU A 82 0.96 20.68 -12.33
N GLN A 83 1.22 19.66 -13.15
CA GLN A 83 0.70 19.58 -14.52
C GLN A 83 -0.72 18.99 -14.57
N LEU A 84 -1.13 18.26 -13.54
CA LEU A 84 -2.47 17.69 -13.47
C LEU A 84 -3.53 18.79 -13.34
N ASP A 85 -4.57 18.71 -14.17
CA ASP A 85 -5.76 19.54 -14.04
C ASP A 85 -6.35 19.34 -12.62
N PRO A 86 -6.69 20.43 -11.90
CA PRO A 86 -7.41 20.36 -10.62
C PRO A 86 -8.63 19.42 -10.62
N GLN A 87 -9.35 19.35 -11.74
CA GLN A 87 -10.48 18.43 -11.93
C GLN A 87 -10.05 16.97 -11.76
N GLN A 88 -8.91 16.58 -12.33
CA GLN A 88 -8.36 15.22 -12.21
C GLN A 88 -7.95 14.90 -10.78
N ARG A 89 -7.29 15.86 -10.11
CA ARG A 89 -6.82 15.72 -8.72
C ARG A 89 -7.97 15.54 -7.74
N LEU A 90 -8.93 16.46 -7.78
CA LEU A 90 -10.06 16.47 -6.86
C LEU A 90 -11.04 15.32 -7.14
N PHE A 91 -11.26 14.95 -8.41
CA PHE A 91 -12.09 13.79 -8.73
C PHE A 91 -11.49 12.48 -8.19
N MET A 92 -10.16 12.35 -8.20
CA MET A 92 -9.45 11.21 -7.63
C MET A 92 -9.57 11.14 -6.11
N GLU A 93 -9.40 12.27 -5.40
CA GLU A 93 -9.66 12.34 -3.96
C GLU A 93 -11.12 12.02 -3.61
N CYS A 94 -12.09 12.52 -4.39
CA CYS A 94 -13.50 12.21 -4.19
C CYS A 94 -13.82 10.72 -4.46
N CYS A 95 -13.21 10.11 -5.47
CA CYS A 95 -13.36 8.67 -5.73
C CYS A 95 -12.81 7.83 -4.57
N TRP A 96 -11.64 8.18 -4.04
CA TRP A 96 -11.10 7.57 -2.83
C TRP A 96 -12.05 7.73 -1.64
N GLY A 97 -12.52 8.97 -1.40
CA GLY A 97 -13.42 9.28 -0.29
C GLY A 97 -14.76 8.55 -0.38
N ALA A 98 -15.33 8.37 -1.58
CA ALA A 98 -16.58 7.65 -1.77
C ALA A 98 -16.43 6.14 -1.48
N LEU A 99 -15.30 5.54 -1.85
CA LEU A 99 -14.96 4.15 -1.49
C LEU A 99 -14.84 4.00 0.04
N GLU A 100 -14.06 4.86 0.69
CA GLU A 100 -13.90 4.80 2.15
C GLU A 100 -15.18 5.08 2.92
N ALA A 101 -16.02 6.01 2.44
CA ALA A 101 -17.33 6.29 3.03
C ALA A 101 -18.26 5.06 3.04
N ALA A 102 -18.09 4.16 2.07
CA ALA A 102 -18.79 2.87 1.99
C ALA A 102 -18.08 1.73 2.74
N GLY A 103 -16.90 1.99 3.33
CA GLY A 103 -16.08 0.97 3.98
C GLY A 103 -15.37 0.03 3.01
N TYR A 104 -15.03 0.51 1.83
CA TYR A 104 -14.19 -0.18 0.85
C TYR A 104 -12.88 0.56 0.63
N THR A 105 -11.81 -0.19 0.40
CA THR A 105 -10.52 0.34 -0.05
C THR A 105 -9.92 -0.62 -1.07
N ALA A 106 -9.12 -0.10 -2.00
CA ALA A 106 -8.36 -0.93 -2.92
C ALA A 106 -7.37 -1.79 -2.12
N ARG A 107 -7.65 -3.10 -2.04
CA ARG A 107 -6.83 -4.08 -1.29
C ARG A 107 -5.57 -4.43 -2.09
N ALA A 108 -4.75 -5.33 -1.54
CA ALA A 108 -3.77 -6.14 -2.28
C ALA A 108 -4.40 -6.97 -3.43
N ARG A 109 -5.73 -6.94 -3.59
CA ARG A 109 -6.49 -7.50 -4.70
C ARG A 109 -7.27 -6.38 -5.38
N PRO A 110 -7.31 -6.35 -6.73
CA PRO A 110 -8.12 -5.39 -7.46
C PRO A 110 -9.61 -5.52 -7.09
N LEU A 111 -10.32 -4.40 -7.07
CA LEU A 111 -11.77 -4.39 -6.94
C LEU A 111 -12.42 -4.34 -8.33
N HIS A 112 -13.53 -5.07 -8.52
CA HIS A 112 -14.29 -5.06 -9.76
C HIS A 112 -15.26 -3.87 -9.82
N VAL A 113 -14.70 -2.67 -9.66
CA VAL A 113 -15.42 -1.40 -9.60
C VAL A 113 -15.30 -0.70 -10.95
N GLY A 114 -16.42 -0.31 -11.56
CA GLY A 114 -16.45 0.58 -12.72
C GLY A 114 -16.30 2.06 -12.33
N VAL A 115 -15.81 2.89 -13.23
CA VAL A 115 -15.64 4.34 -13.04
C VAL A 115 -16.30 5.10 -14.19
N TYR A 116 -17.31 5.88 -13.87
CA TYR A 116 -18.10 6.66 -14.82
C TYR A 116 -18.03 8.13 -14.41
N GLY A 117 -17.45 8.99 -15.25
CA GLY A 117 -17.29 10.39 -14.87
C GLY A 117 -17.12 11.32 -16.05
N GLY A 118 -17.21 12.61 -15.82
CA GLY A 118 -16.88 13.61 -16.83
C GLY A 118 -16.36 14.89 -16.19
N ALA A 119 -15.47 15.57 -16.90
CA ALA A 119 -14.92 16.85 -16.52
C ALA A 119 -15.25 17.90 -17.58
N SER A 120 -15.43 19.15 -17.17
CA SER A 120 -15.55 20.27 -18.12
C SER A 120 -14.23 20.50 -18.85
N LEU A 121 -14.28 21.26 -19.96
CA LEU A 121 -13.07 21.65 -20.71
C LEU A 121 -12.00 22.19 -19.76
N SER A 122 -10.77 21.67 -19.88
CA SER A 122 -9.65 22.09 -19.04
C SER A 122 -9.24 23.52 -19.36
N SER A 123 -9.77 24.48 -18.61
CA SER A 123 -9.26 25.85 -18.72
C SER A 123 -7.85 25.95 -18.14
N TYR A 124 -7.47 25.09 -17.19
CA TYR A 124 -6.11 25.01 -16.66
C TYR A 124 -5.09 24.69 -17.75
N LEU A 125 -5.40 23.78 -18.68
CA LEU A 125 -4.59 23.56 -19.87
C LEU A 125 -4.39 24.85 -20.66
N LEU A 126 -5.47 25.57 -20.95
CA LEU A 126 -5.46 26.76 -21.80
C LEU A 126 -4.76 27.96 -21.16
N THR A 127 -4.96 28.20 -19.86
CA THR A 127 -4.51 29.42 -19.19
C THR A 127 -3.20 29.25 -18.43
N ASN A 128 -2.88 28.04 -17.96
CA ASN A 128 -1.73 27.79 -17.10
C ASN A 128 -0.69 26.93 -17.81
N VAL A 129 -1.08 25.81 -18.40
CA VAL A 129 -0.14 24.82 -18.94
C VAL A 129 0.40 25.25 -20.31
N LEU A 130 -0.45 25.43 -21.33
CA LEU A 130 -0.04 25.78 -22.69
C LEU A 130 0.83 27.04 -22.75
N PRO A 131 0.49 28.16 -22.08
CA PRO A 131 1.31 29.37 -22.13
C PRO A 131 2.70 29.21 -21.48
N ASN A 132 2.88 28.22 -20.62
CA ASN A 132 4.14 27.95 -19.92
C ASN A 132 4.91 26.75 -20.47
N MET A 133 4.38 26.05 -21.48
CA MET A 133 4.98 24.82 -22.00
C MET A 133 6.44 25.00 -22.45
N GLU A 134 6.70 26.06 -23.24
CA GLU A 134 8.06 26.37 -23.71
C GLU A 134 8.99 26.75 -22.55
N ARG A 135 8.49 27.55 -21.60
CA ARG A 135 9.27 28.03 -20.45
C ARG A 135 9.64 26.92 -19.47
N ARG A 136 8.82 25.89 -19.38
CA ARG A 136 8.96 24.79 -18.41
C ARG A 136 9.59 23.54 -19.01
N SER A 137 9.89 23.53 -20.32
CA SER A 137 10.37 22.34 -21.04
C SER A 137 9.52 21.10 -20.71
N SER A 138 8.20 21.28 -20.66
CA SER A 138 7.25 20.22 -20.37
C SER A 138 7.01 19.37 -21.62
N ASP A 139 6.98 18.04 -21.46
CA ASP A 139 6.59 17.13 -22.55
C ASP A 139 5.12 17.41 -22.93
N TRP A 140 4.88 17.60 -24.24
CA TRP A 140 3.54 17.82 -24.79
C TRP A 140 2.59 16.67 -24.44
N THR A 141 3.07 15.44 -24.52
CA THR A 141 2.31 14.23 -24.23
C THR A 141 1.90 14.20 -22.77
N GLU A 142 2.83 14.46 -21.84
CA GLU A 142 2.53 14.48 -20.39
C GLU A 142 1.51 15.58 -20.04
N SER A 143 1.67 16.77 -20.64
CA SER A 143 0.77 17.91 -20.43
C SER A 143 -0.65 17.61 -20.90
N VAL A 144 -0.80 17.00 -22.09
CA VAL A 144 -2.10 16.59 -22.63
C VAL A 144 -2.70 15.47 -21.78
N LEU A 145 -1.95 14.41 -21.48
CA LEU A 145 -2.46 13.31 -20.64
C LEU A 145 -2.93 13.80 -19.27
N GLY A 146 -2.21 14.75 -18.66
CA GLY A 146 -2.50 15.29 -17.34
C GLY A 146 -3.73 16.22 -17.28
N THR A 147 -4.19 16.73 -18.41
CA THR A 147 -5.24 17.75 -18.46
C THR A 147 -6.46 17.38 -19.31
N HIS A 148 -6.33 16.43 -20.23
CA HIS A 148 -7.43 16.03 -21.09
C HIS A 148 -8.49 15.25 -20.29
N SER A 149 -9.77 15.51 -20.56
CA SER A 149 -10.89 14.90 -19.84
C SER A 149 -10.99 13.39 -20.10
N ASP A 150 -10.62 12.91 -21.28
CA ASP A 150 -10.67 11.48 -21.66
C ASP A 150 -10.04 10.55 -20.62
N PHE A 151 -8.97 11.00 -19.94
CA PHE A 151 -8.22 10.18 -18.99
C PHE A 151 -8.76 10.26 -17.56
N LEU A 152 -9.86 10.98 -17.30
CA LEU A 152 -10.42 11.14 -15.95
C LEU A 152 -10.76 9.79 -15.30
N ALA A 153 -11.58 8.98 -15.96
CA ALA A 153 -12.01 7.69 -15.43
C ALA A 153 -10.87 6.65 -15.41
N THR A 154 -10.09 6.56 -16.48
CA THR A 154 -9.02 5.56 -16.59
C THR A 154 -7.87 5.81 -15.61
N ARG A 155 -7.56 7.08 -15.34
CA ARG A 155 -6.56 7.46 -14.33
C ARG A 155 -6.98 7.05 -12.92
N VAL A 156 -8.26 7.24 -12.58
CA VAL A 156 -8.80 6.77 -11.30
C VAL A 156 -8.73 5.25 -11.22
N ALA A 157 -9.17 4.53 -12.26
CA ALA A 157 -9.12 3.07 -12.28
C ALA A 157 -7.68 2.55 -12.10
N TYR A 158 -6.71 3.16 -12.79
CA TYR A 158 -5.29 2.83 -12.65
C TYR A 158 -4.76 3.13 -11.24
N LYS A 159 -4.99 4.34 -10.72
CA LYS A 159 -4.43 4.76 -9.42
C LYS A 159 -5.08 4.05 -8.22
N LEU A 160 -6.33 3.63 -8.36
CA LEU A 160 -7.09 2.94 -7.31
C LEU A 160 -7.18 1.42 -7.53
N ASN A 161 -6.45 0.85 -8.50
CA ASN A 161 -6.45 -0.59 -8.79
C ASN A 161 -7.86 -1.17 -8.99
N LEU A 162 -8.66 -0.52 -9.83
CA LEU A 162 -10.04 -0.89 -10.15
C LEU A 162 -10.09 -1.52 -11.54
N THR A 163 -10.89 -2.58 -11.69
CA THR A 163 -10.88 -3.45 -12.88
C THR A 163 -12.20 -3.50 -13.64
N GLY A 164 -13.22 -2.77 -13.20
CA GLY A 164 -14.45 -2.61 -13.97
C GLY A 164 -14.29 -1.60 -15.13
N PRO A 165 -15.35 -1.34 -15.91
CA PRO A 165 -15.29 -0.40 -17.02
C PRO A 165 -14.96 1.02 -16.56
N ALA A 166 -14.07 1.71 -17.27
CA ALA A 166 -13.69 3.09 -16.97
C ALA A 166 -14.04 4.00 -18.16
N MET A 167 -15.08 4.83 -18.03
CA MET A 167 -15.63 5.64 -19.11
C MET A 167 -15.73 7.11 -18.73
N THR A 168 -15.15 7.96 -19.58
CA THR A 168 -15.36 9.40 -19.54
C THR A 168 -16.56 9.75 -20.44
N VAL A 169 -17.54 10.47 -19.88
CA VAL A 169 -18.81 10.83 -20.54
C VAL A 169 -18.91 12.35 -20.67
N GLN A 170 -19.54 12.84 -21.75
CA GLN A 170 -19.78 14.27 -21.98
C GLN A 170 -21.15 14.50 -22.59
N THR A 171 -22.05 15.13 -21.82
CA THR A 171 -23.40 15.54 -22.26
C THR A 171 -23.75 16.94 -21.73
N ALA A 172 -22.75 17.84 -21.69
CA ALA A 172 -22.86 19.18 -21.11
C ALA A 172 -23.38 19.12 -19.65
N CYS A 173 -24.40 19.90 -19.31
CA CYS A 173 -24.94 20.01 -17.95
C CYS A 173 -25.49 18.69 -17.36
N SER A 174 -25.84 17.71 -18.21
CA SER A 174 -26.32 16.40 -17.76
C SER A 174 -25.21 15.36 -17.54
N THR A 175 -23.95 15.70 -17.83
CA THR A 175 -22.79 14.77 -17.83
C THR A 175 -22.75 13.84 -16.62
N SER A 176 -22.73 14.38 -15.39
CA SER A 176 -22.63 13.55 -14.18
C SER A 176 -23.86 12.69 -13.91
N LEU A 177 -25.07 13.11 -14.30
CA LEU A 177 -26.27 12.29 -14.13
C LEU A 177 -26.36 11.20 -15.22
N THR A 178 -25.88 11.48 -16.43
CA THR A 178 -25.65 10.46 -17.47
C THR A 178 -24.65 9.42 -16.99
N ALA A 179 -23.56 9.83 -16.33
CA ALA A 179 -22.59 8.91 -15.75
C ALA A 179 -23.22 8.00 -14.68
N VAL A 180 -24.09 8.53 -13.82
CA VAL A 180 -24.88 7.74 -12.85
C VAL A 180 -25.81 6.76 -13.55
N HIS A 181 -26.51 7.18 -14.61
CA HIS A 181 -27.37 6.29 -15.39
C HIS A 181 -26.58 5.12 -16.00
N LEU A 182 -25.45 5.40 -16.66
CA LEU A 182 -24.59 4.35 -17.25
C LEU A 182 -24.01 3.41 -16.21
N ALA A 183 -23.59 3.94 -15.06
CA ALA A 183 -23.14 3.12 -13.93
C ALA A 183 -24.23 2.17 -13.42
N CYS A 184 -25.49 2.64 -13.33
CA CYS A 184 -26.63 1.78 -13.00
C CYS A 184 -26.82 0.68 -14.04
N GLN A 185 -26.77 1.02 -15.34
CA GLN A 185 -26.92 0.02 -16.41
C GLN A 185 -25.82 -1.04 -16.35
N SER A 186 -24.57 -0.65 -16.12
CA SER A 186 -23.42 -1.57 -16.02
C SER A 186 -23.55 -2.53 -14.83
N LEU A 187 -24.03 -2.05 -13.69
CA LEU A 187 -24.33 -2.89 -12.51
C LEU A 187 -25.45 -3.90 -12.78
N LEU A 188 -26.50 -3.47 -13.47
CA LEU A 188 -27.63 -4.34 -13.85
C LEU A 188 -27.22 -5.36 -14.90
N ALA A 189 -26.31 -5.00 -15.81
CA ALA A 189 -25.73 -5.90 -16.81
C ALA A 189 -24.69 -6.87 -16.23
N GLY A 190 -24.21 -6.63 -15.00
CA GLY A 190 -23.19 -7.45 -14.34
C GLY A 190 -21.76 -7.22 -14.84
N GLU A 191 -21.52 -6.12 -15.55
CA GLU A 191 -20.18 -5.73 -16.04
C GLU A 191 -19.26 -5.25 -14.91
N CYS A 192 -19.84 -4.82 -13.78
CA CYS A 192 -19.13 -4.50 -12.55
C CYS A 192 -19.94 -4.93 -11.31
N THR A 193 -19.27 -5.04 -10.16
CA THR A 193 -19.95 -5.36 -8.88
C THR A 193 -20.25 -4.10 -8.07
N MET A 194 -19.54 -3.01 -8.36
CA MET A 194 -19.69 -1.69 -7.79
C MET A 194 -19.36 -0.66 -8.87
N ALA A 195 -19.86 0.57 -8.77
CA ALA A 195 -19.55 1.62 -9.73
C ALA A 195 -19.41 2.99 -9.07
N LEU A 196 -18.30 3.68 -9.33
CA LEU A 196 -18.14 5.10 -9.03
C LEU A 196 -18.77 5.91 -10.16
N ALA A 197 -19.60 6.89 -9.82
CA ALA A 197 -20.27 7.75 -10.78
C ALA A 197 -20.26 9.22 -10.33
N GLY A 198 -19.94 10.16 -11.22
CA GLY A 198 -19.90 11.57 -10.84
C GLY A 198 -19.42 12.53 -11.93
N GLY A 199 -18.94 13.69 -11.51
CA GLY A 199 -18.33 14.66 -12.41
C GLY A 199 -17.55 15.76 -11.70
N ALA A 200 -16.79 16.52 -12.47
CA ALA A 200 -15.97 17.63 -12.02
C ALA A 200 -16.13 18.85 -12.94
N ALA A 201 -16.13 20.05 -12.36
CA ALA A 201 -16.05 21.30 -13.09
C ALA A 201 -15.22 22.28 -12.26
N VAL A 202 -13.98 22.54 -12.65
CA VAL A 202 -13.11 23.51 -11.96
C VAL A 202 -12.41 24.37 -12.98
N ARG A 203 -12.68 25.67 -12.91
CA ARG A 203 -12.10 26.67 -13.81
C ARG A 203 -10.83 27.27 -13.22
N SER A 204 -9.98 27.72 -14.13
CA SER A 204 -8.77 28.49 -13.89
C SER A 204 -8.80 29.69 -14.84
N PRO A 205 -8.88 30.93 -14.33
CA PRO A 205 -9.23 31.26 -12.93
C PRO A 205 -10.67 30.82 -12.58
N GLN A 206 -10.93 30.51 -11.30
CA GLN A 206 -12.25 30.01 -10.85
C GLN A 206 -13.38 31.05 -10.99
N LEU A 207 -13.04 32.33 -10.78
CA LEU A 207 -13.90 33.49 -10.95
C LEU A 207 -13.41 34.29 -12.17
N SER A 208 -14.33 34.68 -13.04
CA SER A 208 -14.07 35.49 -14.22
C SER A 208 -15.28 36.35 -14.54
N ALA A 209 -15.06 37.48 -15.20
CA ALA A 209 -16.14 38.30 -15.72
C ALA A 209 -16.73 37.69 -17.00
N TYR A 210 -18.05 37.75 -17.12
CA TYR A 210 -18.80 37.37 -18.31
C TYR A 210 -19.74 38.51 -18.75
N PRO A 211 -19.96 38.67 -20.06
CA PRO A 211 -20.90 39.67 -20.55
C PRO A 211 -22.33 39.22 -20.30
N THR A 212 -23.21 40.16 -20.03
CA THR A 212 -24.64 39.93 -19.90
C THR A 212 -25.31 40.35 -21.21
N GLN A 213 -26.26 39.54 -21.66
CA GLN A 213 -27.03 39.80 -22.87
C GLN A 213 -28.50 39.56 -22.54
N GLU A 214 -29.37 40.47 -22.99
CA GLU A 214 -30.81 40.29 -22.87
C GLU A 214 -31.25 38.99 -23.54
N GLY A 215 -31.96 38.13 -22.80
CA GLY A 215 -32.35 36.79 -23.25
C GLY A 215 -31.24 35.73 -23.26
N GLY A 216 -30.03 36.05 -22.79
CA GLY A 216 -28.94 35.11 -22.61
C GLY A 216 -29.13 34.17 -21.41
N ILE A 217 -28.24 33.18 -21.27
CA ILE A 217 -28.28 32.21 -20.16
C ILE A 217 -27.56 32.71 -18.90
N SER A 218 -26.67 33.69 -19.03
CA SER A 218 -25.84 34.20 -17.93
C SER A 218 -26.62 35.20 -17.08
N SER A 219 -26.57 35.04 -15.75
CA SER A 219 -27.27 35.90 -14.82
C SER A 219 -26.74 37.34 -14.85
N PRO A 220 -27.61 38.36 -15.01
CA PRO A 220 -27.21 39.75 -15.07
C PRO A 220 -26.87 40.39 -13.71
N ASP A 221 -27.17 39.69 -12.61
CA ASP A 221 -26.92 40.17 -11.24
C ASP A 221 -26.02 39.24 -10.42
N GLY A 222 -25.51 38.17 -11.04
CA GLY A 222 -24.61 37.23 -10.38
C GLY A 222 -25.28 36.24 -9.43
N HIS A 223 -26.60 36.05 -9.52
CA HIS A 223 -27.31 35.04 -8.74
C HIS A 223 -28.18 34.11 -9.61
N CYS A 224 -28.37 32.86 -9.15
CA CYS A 224 -29.34 31.93 -9.73
C CYS A 224 -30.65 31.97 -8.94
N ARG A 225 -31.76 32.37 -9.56
CA ARG A 225 -33.07 32.51 -8.91
C ARG A 225 -34.09 31.51 -9.44
N ALA A 226 -33.81 30.22 -9.26
CA ALA A 226 -34.67 29.15 -9.76
C ALA A 226 -36.13 29.35 -9.31
N PHE A 227 -37.04 29.35 -10.28
CA PHE A 227 -38.50 29.48 -10.13
C PHE A 227 -39.04 30.82 -9.63
N ASP A 228 -38.18 31.79 -9.31
CA ASP A 228 -38.61 33.11 -8.85
C ASP A 228 -39.06 34.01 -10.02
N ALA A 229 -39.98 34.93 -9.77
CA ALA A 229 -40.41 35.92 -10.76
C ALA A 229 -39.28 36.82 -11.30
N GLN A 230 -38.14 36.90 -10.61
CA GLN A 230 -36.93 37.60 -11.05
C GLN A 230 -35.83 36.66 -11.60
N ALA A 231 -36.19 35.42 -11.97
CA ALA A 231 -35.31 34.51 -12.69
C ALA A 231 -34.83 35.16 -14.01
N ALA A 232 -33.51 35.37 -14.14
CA ALA A 232 -32.91 36.09 -15.26
C ALA A 232 -31.66 35.39 -15.85
N GLY A 233 -31.27 34.24 -15.32
CA GLY A 233 -30.10 33.51 -15.79
C GLY A 233 -29.41 32.69 -14.69
N THR A 234 -28.29 32.08 -15.07
CA THR A 234 -27.49 31.20 -14.22
C THR A 234 -26.07 31.75 -14.02
N VAL A 235 -25.42 31.30 -12.96
CA VAL A 235 -24.07 31.72 -12.55
C VAL A 235 -23.14 30.54 -12.70
N PRO A 236 -21.95 30.69 -13.28
CA PRO A 236 -21.04 29.57 -13.46
C PRO A 236 -20.44 29.14 -12.11
N GLY A 237 -20.49 27.85 -11.76
CA GLY A 237 -19.95 27.33 -10.49
C GLY A 237 -18.80 26.35 -10.69
N ASN A 238 -18.06 26.05 -9.62
CA ASN A 238 -16.98 25.07 -9.57
C ASN A 238 -17.32 23.99 -8.53
N GLY A 239 -16.99 22.73 -8.80
CA GLY A 239 -17.14 21.67 -7.83
C GLY A 239 -16.95 20.26 -8.38
N VAL A 240 -16.88 19.30 -7.47
CA VAL A 240 -16.67 17.88 -7.76
C VAL A 240 -17.59 17.05 -6.87
N GLY A 241 -18.25 16.05 -7.45
CA GLY A 241 -19.11 15.12 -6.70
C GLY A 241 -19.01 13.71 -7.27
N VAL A 242 -18.96 12.72 -6.39
CA VAL A 242 -18.89 11.29 -6.73
C VAL A 242 -19.78 10.49 -5.79
N VAL A 243 -20.51 9.52 -6.34
CA VAL A 243 -21.26 8.50 -5.59
C VAL A 243 -20.71 7.11 -5.91
N LEU A 244 -20.77 6.20 -4.94
CA LEU A 244 -20.49 4.78 -5.12
C LEU A 244 -21.80 4.00 -5.12
N LEU A 245 -22.00 3.21 -6.16
CA LEU A 245 -23.21 2.49 -6.46
C LEU A 245 -22.99 0.98 -6.40
N LYS A 246 -24.03 0.24 -6.01
CA LYS A 246 -24.05 -1.22 -5.96
C LYS A 246 -25.47 -1.72 -6.12
N ARG A 247 -25.69 -2.93 -6.64
CA ARG A 247 -27.06 -3.50 -6.62
C ARG A 247 -27.56 -3.59 -5.19
N LEU A 248 -28.82 -3.25 -4.96
CA LEU A 248 -29.39 -3.18 -3.60
C LEU A 248 -29.28 -4.54 -2.88
N GLU A 249 -29.53 -5.63 -3.60
CA GLU A 249 -29.41 -6.99 -3.06
C GLU A 249 -27.99 -7.30 -2.55
N ASP A 250 -26.96 -6.91 -3.32
CA ASP A 250 -25.56 -7.15 -2.94
C ASP A 250 -25.14 -6.22 -1.81
N ALA A 251 -25.64 -4.98 -1.79
CA ALA A 251 -25.38 -4.04 -0.72
C ALA A 251 -25.96 -4.51 0.62
N LEU A 252 -27.17 -5.09 0.60
CA LEU A 252 -27.79 -5.70 1.78
C LEU A 252 -27.03 -6.96 2.22
N ALA A 253 -26.64 -7.81 1.27
CA ALA A 253 -25.89 -9.04 1.55
C ALA A 253 -24.52 -8.75 2.18
N ASP A 254 -23.83 -7.72 1.71
CA ASP A 254 -22.50 -7.35 2.19
C ASP A 254 -22.53 -6.42 3.41
N GLY A 255 -23.73 -6.02 3.88
CA GLY A 255 -23.92 -5.15 5.04
C GLY A 255 -23.40 -3.72 4.83
N ASP A 256 -23.58 -3.17 3.63
CA ASP A 256 -23.10 -1.84 3.25
C ASP A 256 -23.96 -0.70 3.83
N PRO A 257 -23.40 0.52 4.02
CA PRO A 257 -24.15 1.67 4.50
C PRO A 257 -24.99 2.26 3.35
N ILE A 258 -26.23 1.77 3.19
CA ILE A 258 -27.16 2.28 2.18
C ILE A 258 -27.62 3.69 2.58
N ARG A 259 -27.27 4.67 1.77
CA ARG A 259 -27.57 6.11 1.94
C ARG A 259 -28.94 6.46 1.35
N ALA A 260 -29.20 5.95 0.14
CA ALA A 260 -30.47 6.01 -0.57
C ALA A 260 -30.51 4.91 -1.64
N VAL A 261 -31.66 4.73 -2.29
CA VAL A 261 -31.86 3.74 -3.35
C VAL A 261 -32.31 4.43 -4.63
N ILE A 262 -31.61 4.18 -5.74
CA ILE A 262 -32.08 4.52 -7.08
C ILE A 262 -33.00 3.39 -7.55
N LEU A 263 -34.29 3.70 -7.70
CA LEU A 263 -35.29 2.74 -8.18
C LEU A 263 -35.30 2.64 -9.71
N GLY A 264 -35.04 3.76 -10.40
CA GLY A 264 -35.03 3.83 -11.85
C GLY A 264 -34.34 5.09 -12.35
N SER A 265 -33.79 5.02 -13.56
CA SER A 265 -33.23 6.17 -14.26
C SER A 265 -33.42 6.04 -15.76
N ALA A 266 -33.65 7.16 -16.45
CA ALA A 266 -33.78 7.19 -17.90
C ALA A 266 -33.02 8.37 -18.49
N ALA A 267 -32.52 8.17 -19.71
CA ALA A 267 -31.83 9.18 -20.50
C ALA A 267 -32.37 9.19 -21.94
N ASN A 268 -32.56 10.37 -22.52
CA ASN A 268 -32.97 10.53 -23.92
C ASN A 268 -32.32 11.75 -24.58
N ASN A 269 -32.75 12.10 -25.81
CA ASN A 269 -32.37 13.34 -26.47
C ASN A 269 -33.57 14.04 -27.12
N ASP A 270 -33.60 15.38 -27.04
CA ASP A 270 -34.66 16.22 -27.61
C ASP A 270 -34.78 16.16 -29.14
N GLY A 271 -33.72 15.75 -29.85
CA GLY A 271 -33.67 15.75 -31.30
C GLY A 271 -33.88 17.14 -31.91
N SER A 272 -34.48 17.19 -33.11
CA SER A 272 -34.73 18.43 -33.87
C SER A 272 -36.06 19.10 -33.54
N GLY A 273 -36.87 18.55 -32.63
CA GLY A 273 -38.24 19.03 -32.33
C GLY A 273 -38.30 20.29 -31.45
N LYS A 274 -37.18 20.98 -31.25
CA LYS A 274 -37.00 22.11 -30.34
C LYS A 274 -36.65 23.39 -31.11
N ALA A 275 -36.91 24.55 -30.52
CA ALA A 275 -36.79 25.85 -31.19
C ALA A 275 -35.36 26.22 -31.66
N GLY A 276 -34.34 25.55 -31.14
CA GLY A 276 -32.93 25.73 -31.53
C GLY A 276 -32.02 24.76 -30.78
N PHE A 277 -30.76 24.64 -31.20
CA PHE A 277 -29.82 23.66 -30.63
C PHE A 277 -29.68 23.71 -29.09
N THR A 278 -29.70 24.92 -28.54
CA THR A 278 -29.58 25.19 -27.09
C THR A 278 -30.93 25.29 -26.37
N ALA A 279 -32.06 25.29 -27.10
CA ALA A 279 -33.38 25.38 -26.49
C ALA A 279 -33.79 24.03 -25.85
N PRO A 280 -34.44 24.03 -24.67
CA PRO A 280 -34.98 22.82 -24.07
C PRO A 280 -36.27 22.35 -24.78
N SER A 281 -36.66 21.09 -24.58
CA SER A 281 -37.93 20.53 -25.08
C SER A 281 -38.82 20.01 -23.95
N VAL A 282 -40.09 20.45 -23.93
CA VAL A 282 -41.10 19.91 -23.01
C VAL A 282 -41.28 18.40 -23.24
N SER A 283 -41.43 17.96 -24.50
CA SER A 283 -41.71 16.55 -24.82
C SER A 283 -40.55 15.62 -24.46
N GLY A 284 -39.30 16.07 -24.66
CA GLY A 284 -38.10 15.34 -24.28
C GLY A 284 -38.03 15.13 -22.77
N GLN A 285 -38.29 16.18 -22.00
CA GLN A 285 -38.32 16.11 -20.53
C GLN A 285 -39.47 15.25 -20.00
N VAL A 286 -40.69 15.38 -20.55
CA VAL A 286 -41.84 14.52 -20.20
C VAL A 286 -41.49 13.04 -20.39
N THR A 287 -40.88 12.71 -21.53
CA THR A 287 -40.49 11.34 -21.85
C THR A 287 -39.43 10.83 -20.87
N ALA A 288 -38.36 11.59 -20.63
CA ALA A 288 -37.29 11.17 -19.72
C ALA A 288 -37.79 10.95 -18.29
N ILE A 289 -38.65 11.83 -17.78
CA ILE A 289 -39.22 11.72 -16.43
C ILE A 289 -40.20 10.53 -16.36
N GLY A 290 -41.08 10.41 -17.35
CA GLY A 290 -42.06 9.30 -17.44
C GLY A 290 -41.38 7.93 -17.53
N ASP A 291 -40.36 7.80 -18.37
CA ASP A 291 -39.60 6.55 -18.53
C ASP A 291 -38.87 6.17 -17.24
N ALA A 292 -38.28 7.15 -16.52
CA ALA A 292 -37.62 6.89 -15.25
C ALA A 292 -38.60 6.41 -14.17
N LEU A 293 -39.82 6.98 -14.10
CA LEU A 293 -40.88 6.53 -13.20
C LEU A 293 -41.38 5.12 -13.57
N ALA A 294 -41.55 4.84 -14.86
CA ALA A 294 -41.95 3.53 -15.35
C ALA A 294 -40.90 2.46 -15.02
N LEU A 295 -39.61 2.75 -15.24
CA LEU A 295 -38.50 1.86 -14.87
C LEU A 295 -38.38 1.66 -13.35
N ALA A 296 -38.68 2.70 -12.57
CA ALA A 296 -38.74 2.61 -11.12
C ALA A 296 -39.95 1.80 -10.60
N GLY A 297 -40.96 1.57 -11.44
CA GLY A 297 -42.18 0.86 -11.04
C GLY A 297 -43.00 1.62 -9.98
N VAL A 298 -42.92 2.96 -9.95
CA VAL A 298 -43.62 3.79 -8.96
C VAL A 298 -44.62 4.74 -9.61
N GLU A 299 -45.74 4.95 -8.94
CA GLU A 299 -46.75 5.92 -9.35
C GLU A 299 -46.25 7.36 -9.14
N PRO A 300 -46.58 8.30 -10.05
CA PRO A 300 -46.21 9.72 -9.91
C PRO A 300 -46.66 10.33 -8.57
N SER A 301 -47.82 9.90 -8.06
CA SER A 301 -48.36 10.38 -6.77
C SER A 301 -47.53 10.00 -5.54
N SER A 302 -46.57 9.08 -5.69
CA SER A 302 -45.67 8.69 -4.60
C SER A 302 -44.42 9.56 -4.49
N ILE A 303 -44.12 10.37 -5.49
CA ILE A 303 -43.02 11.34 -5.43
C ILE A 303 -43.49 12.56 -4.65
N SER A 304 -42.67 13.03 -3.70
CA SER A 304 -42.99 14.19 -2.86
C SER A 304 -41.95 15.32 -2.96
N TYR A 305 -40.86 15.10 -3.70
CA TYR A 305 -39.84 16.11 -3.96
C TYR A 305 -39.24 15.95 -5.35
N ILE A 306 -38.95 17.07 -6.02
CA ILE A 306 -38.15 17.10 -7.24
C ILE A 306 -36.99 18.06 -7.02
N GLU A 307 -35.78 17.53 -7.09
CA GLU A 307 -34.58 18.33 -7.31
C GLU A 307 -34.44 18.54 -8.82
N ALA A 308 -34.88 19.72 -9.26
CA ALA A 308 -35.00 20.07 -10.65
C ALA A 308 -33.64 20.45 -11.28
N HIS A 309 -33.61 20.53 -12.60
CA HIS A 309 -32.51 21.16 -13.30
C HIS A 309 -32.47 22.66 -12.97
N GLY A 310 -33.61 23.36 -12.95
CA GLY A 310 -33.85 24.65 -12.30
C GLY A 310 -32.70 25.64 -12.41
N THR A 311 -32.43 26.14 -13.61
CA THR A 311 -31.29 27.03 -13.88
C THR A 311 -31.57 28.49 -13.54
N GLY A 312 -32.81 28.86 -13.24
CA GLY A 312 -33.18 30.26 -13.01
C GLY A 312 -33.26 31.04 -14.32
N THR A 313 -33.45 30.36 -15.45
CA THR A 313 -33.54 31.00 -16.76
C THR A 313 -35.01 31.31 -17.11
N PRO A 314 -35.29 32.46 -17.76
CA PRO A 314 -36.66 32.86 -18.09
C PRO A 314 -37.43 31.85 -18.95
N LEU A 315 -36.73 31.09 -19.81
CA LEU A 315 -37.32 30.07 -20.67
C LEU A 315 -37.24 28.66 -20.06
N GLY A 316 -36.14 28.32 -19.39
CA GLY A 316 -35.89 26.95 -18.92
C GLY A 316 -36.83 26.54 -17.80
N ASP A 317 -37.01 27.39 -16.78
CA ASP A 317 -37.83 27.07 -15.62
C ASP A 317 -39.31 26.82 -16.01
N PRO A 318 -39.97 27.64 -16.86
CA PRO A 318 -41.32 27.33 -17.35
C PRO A 318 -41.42 26.05 -18.17
N VAL A 319 -40.43 25.75 -19.01
CA VAL A 319 -40.41 24.51 -19.80
C VAL A 319 -40.34 23.28 -18.89
N GLU A 320 -39.47 23.31 -17.88
CA GLU A 320 -39.32 22.24 -16.90
C GLU A 320 -40.58 22.00 -16.06
N VAL A 321 -41.17 23.07 -15.52
CA VAL A 321 -42.41 22.95 -14.74
C VAL A 321 -43.58 22.50 -15.61
N THR A 322 -43.63 22.91 -16.88
CA THR A 322 -44.65 22.43 -17.82
C THR A 322 -44.52 20.92 -18.06
N ALA A 323 -43.29 20.42 -18.26
CA ALA A 323 -43.05 18.99 -18.43
C ALA A 323 -43.46 18.20 -17.18
N LEU A 324 -43.06 18.68 -16.00
CA LEU A 324 -43.45 18.09 -14.72
C LEU A 324 -44.98 18.06 -14.54
N LYS A 325 -45.70 19.13 -14.85
CA LYS A 325 -47.17 19.16 -14.76
C LYS A 325 -47.86 18.15 -15.67
N GLN A 326 -47.28 17.85 -16.84
CA GLN A 326 -47.81 16.83 -17.74
C GLN A 326 -47.61 15.41 -17.18
N VAL A 327 -46.44 15.12 -16.61
CA VAL A 327 -46.15 13.79 -16.03
C VAL A 327 -46.95 13.54 -14.75
N PHE A 328 -47.10 14.55 -13.90
CA PHE A 328 -47.76 14.45 -12.60
C PHE A 328 -49.24 14.90 -12.64
N GLN A 329 -49.88 14.78 -13.80
CA GLN A 329 -51.30 15.12 -13.95
C GLN A 329 -52.18 14.28 -13.02
N GLY A 330 -53.09 14.92 -12.29
CA GLY A 330 -54.01 14.25 -11.36
C GLY A 330 -53.43 13.97 -9.97
N VAL A 331 -52.18 14.34 -9.71
CA VAL A 331 -51.60 14.32 -8.36
C VAL A 331 -52.16 15.49 -7.53
N VAL A 332 -52.30 15.28 -6.22
CA VAL A 332 -52.90 16.25 -5.27
C VAL A 332 -52.16 17.59 -5.33
N PRO A 333 -52.87 18.73 -5.46
CA PRO A 333 -52.25 20.06 -5.48
C PRO A 333 -51.35 20.34 -4.26
N GLY A 334 -50.21 20.99 -4.49
CA GLY A 334 -49.26 21.38 -3.43
C GLY A 334 -48.61 20.24 -2.64
N SER A 335 -48.57 19.03 -3.19
CA SER A 335 -48.01 17.84 -2.51
C SER A 335 -46.53 17.57 -2.81
N ILE A 336 -45.99 18.15 -3.88
CA ILE A 336 -44.61 17.91 -4.35
C ILE A 336 -43.77 19.19 -4.20
N GLY A 337 -42.73 19.12 -3.39
CA GLY A 337 -41.76 20.22 -3.26
C GLY A 337 -40.83 20.30 -4.48
N LEU A 338 -40.59 21.51 -4.99
CA LEU A 338 -39.56 21.82 -5.99
C LEU A 338 -38.38 22.50 -5.33
N GLY A 339 -37.18 22.11 -5.74
CA GLY A 339 -35.98 22.90 -5.46
C GLY A 339 -34.88 22.72 -6.50
N SER A 340 -33.85 23.55 -6.36
CA SER A 340 -32.63 23.47 -7.17
C SER A 340 -31.42 23.82 -6.30
N VAL A 341 -30.36 23.04 -6.39
CA VAL A 341 -29.07 23.29 -5.72
C VAL A 341 -28.33 24.47 -6.35
N LYS A 342 -28.66 24.83 -7.59
CA LYS A 342 -27.97 25.89 -8.33
C LYS A 342 -28.16 27.27 -7.71
N SER A 343 -29.25 27.48 -6.97
CA SER A 343 -29.43 28.70 -6.18
C SER A 343 -28.37 28.87 -5.10
N ASN A 344 -27.83 27.77 -4.55
CA ASN A 344 -26.81 27.79 -3.50
C ASN A 344 -25.38 27.82 -4.04
N LEU A 345 -25.11 27.10 -5.13
CA LEU A 345 -23.73 26.84 -5.60
C LEU A 345 -23.40 27.50 -6.94
N GLY A 346 -24.38 28.06 -7.64
CA GLY A 346 -24.31 28.27 -9.08
C GLY A 346 -24.41 26.95 -9.87
N HIS A 347 -24.25 27.02 -11.19
CA HIS A 347 -24.28 25.89 -12.08
C HIS A 347 -22.89 25.24 -12.20
N LEU A 348 -22.72 24.07 -11.58
CA LEU A 348 -21.46 23.30 -11.58
C LEU A 348 -21.18 22.54 -12.89
N ASP A 349 -21.69 23.02 -14.03
CA ASP A 349 -21.56 22.39 -15.36
C ASP A 349 -21.62 20.85 -15.34
N SER A 350 -20.52 20.14 -15.66
CA SER A 350 -20.45 18.68 -15.70
C SER A 350 -20.77 18.01 -14.37
N ALA A 351 -20.55 18.68 -13.24
CA ALA A 351 -20.85 18.22 -11.88
C ALA A 351 -22.27 18.57 -11.38
N ALA A 352 -23.09 19.29 -12.18
CA ALA A 352 -24.38 19.80 -11.70
C ALA A 352 -25.40 18.70 -11.36
N GLY A 353 -25.45 17.63 -12.14
CA GLY A 353 -26.37 16.51 -11.93
C GLY A 353 -26.09 15.77 -10.62
N VAL A 354 -24.84 15.41 -10.36
CA VAL A 354 -24.45 14.73 -9.11
C VAL A 354 -24.58 15.64 -7.89
N ALA A 355 -24.42 16.97 -8.02
CA ALA A 355 -24.69 17.90 -6.92
C ALA A 355 -26.16 17.89 -6.49
N GLY A 356 -27.09 17.90 -7.46
CA GLY A 356 -28.52 17.73 -7.19
C GLY A 356 -28.83 16.35 -6.58
N LEU A 357 -28.23 15.29 -7.12
CA LEU A 357 -28.37 13.93 -6.58
C LEU A 357 -27.94 13.85 -5.12
N ILE A 358 -26.76 14.38 -4.77
CA ILE A 358 -26.25 14.38 -3.40
C ILE A 358 -27.16 15.19 -2.48
N LYS A 359 -27.66 16.37 -2.91
CA LYS A 359 -28.64 17.14 -2.12
C LYS A 359 -29.90 16.33 -1.83
N ALA A 360 -30.45 15.62 -2.81
CA ALA A 360 -31.63 14.78 -2.65
C ALA A 360 -31.37 13.59 -1.70
N VAL A 361 -30.20 12.96 -1.80
CA VAL A 361 -29.77 11.90 -0.88
C VAL A 361 -29.69 12.42 0.57
N LEU A 362 -29.05 13.57 0.80
CA LEU A 362 -28.96 14.17 2.13
C LEU A 362 -30.34 14.57 2.68
N ALA A 363 -31.23 15.07 1.83
CA ALA A 363 -32.60 15.38 2.22
C ALA A 363 -33.39 14.14 2.67
N LEU A 364 -33.20 12.99 2.00
CA LEU A 364 -33.78 11.70 2.40
C LEU A 364 -33.24 11.22 3.76
N GLU A 365 -31.91 11.26 3.94
CA GLU A 365 -31.24 10.84 5.19
C GLU A 365 -31.67 11.67 6.40
N HIS A 366 -31.68 12.98 6.24
CA HIS A 366 -32.06 13.91 7.29
C HIS A 366 -33.57 14.11 7.41
N ARG A 367 -34.35 13.51 6.48
CA ARG A 367 -35.81 13.60 6.41
C ARG A 367 -36.31 15.05 6.44
N GLN A 368 -35.63 15.92 5.71
CA GLN A 368 -35.87 17.36 5.68
C GLN A 368 -35.65 17.91 4.27
N LEU A 369 -36.47 18.86 3.87
CA LEU A 369 -36.35 19.57 2.59
C LEU A 369 -35.63 20.90 2.83
N PRO A 370 -34.45 21.14 2.21
CA PRO A 370 -33.75 22.41 2.30
C PRO A 370 -34.41 23.50 1.43
N PRO A 371 -34.30 24.78 1.80
CA PRO A 371 -34.86 25.90 1.03
C PRO A 371 -34.15 26.06 -0.32
N THR A 372 -34.91 26.51 -1.32
CA THR A 372 -34.40 27.06 -2.58
C THR A 372 -34.13 28.54 -2.35
N VAL A 373 -32.85 28.91 -2.26
CA VAL A 373 -32.46 30.28 -1.90
C VAL A 373 -32.78 31.25 -3.04
N HIS A 374 -32.93 32.53 -2.70
CA HIS A 374 -33.40 33.61 -3.58
C HIS A 374 -34.86 33.54 -4.07
N PHE A 375 -35.62 32.52 -3.67
CA PHE A 375 -37.04 32.45 -3.97
C PHE A 375 -37.86 33.36 -3.03
N ARG A 376 -38.63 34.28 -3.60
CA ARG A 376 -39.57 35.17 -2.90
C ARG A 376 -41.00 35.01 -3.39
N ARG A 377 -41.20 34.94 -4.71
CA ARG A 377 -42.52 34.76 -5.33
C ARG A 377 -42.39 33.96 -6.62
N PRO A 378 -43.33 33.06 -6.92
CA PRO A 378 -43.24 32.22 -8.11
C PRO A 378 -43.29 33.06 -9.40
N ASN A 379 -42.53 32.65 -10.41
CA ASN A 379 -42.69 33.16 -11.76
C ASN A 379 -44.10 32.80 -12.26
N PRO A 380 -44.93 33.78 -12.69
CA PRO A 380 -46.30 33.52 -13.10
C PRO A 380 -46.40 32.58 -14.30
N LEU A 381 -45.36 32.48 -15.14
CA LEU A 381 -45.30 31.57 -16.29
C LEU A 381 -45.24 30.09 -15.89
N LEU A 382 -44.90 29.77 -14.63
CA LEU A 382 -44.88 28.39 -14.14
C LEU A 382 -46.29 27.83 -13.95
N GLY A 383 -47.28 28.70 -13.68
CA GLY A 383 -48.66 28.31 -13.40
C GLY A 383 -48.77 27.29 -12.27
N LEU A 384 -48.18 27.59 -11.10
CA LEU A 384 -48.15 26.68 -9.95
C LEU A 384 -49.50 26.58 -9.23
N ASP A 385 -50.38 27.56 -9.40
CA ASP A 385 -51.75 27.53 -8.85
C ASP A 385 -52.47 26.26 -9.32
N ASP A 386 -53.09 25.55 -8.36
CA ASP A 386 -53.75 24.25 -8.54
C ASP A 386 -52.88 23.11 -9.11
N SER A 387 -51.56 23.31 -9.25
CA SER A 387 -50.61 22.27 -9.64
C SER A 387 -50.17 21.43 -8.43
N PRO A 388 -49.66 20.20 -8.63
CA PRO A 388 -49.12 19.41 -7.53
C PRO A 388 -47.84 20.00 -6.93
N PHE A 389 -47.24 21.02 -7.56
CA PHE A 389 -45.93 21.53 -7.20
C PHE A 389 -45.99 22.82 -6.38
N TYR A 390 -45.09 22.93 -5.41
CA TYR A 390 -44.77 24.17 -4.70
C TYR A 390 -43.25 24.32 -4.57
N VAL A 391 -42.72 25.55 -4.58
CA VAL A 391 -41.28 25.76 -4.35
C VAL A 391 -40.99 25.71 -2.84
N VAL A 392 -39.97 24.95 -2.45
CA VAL A 392 -39.55 24.87 -1.04
C VAL A 392 -38.83 26.18 -0.67
N ALA A 393 -39.58 27.16 -0.17
CA ALA A 393 -39.05 28.49 0.19
C ALA A 393 -38.26 28.49 1.51
N GLU A 394 -38.63 27.60 2.44
CA GLU A 394 -38.06 27.51 3.79
C GLU A 394 -37.73 26.05 4.11
N ALA A 395 -36.69 25.84 4.94
CA ALA A 395 -36.35 24.53 5.48
C ALA A 395 -37.55 23.91 6.21
N ARG A 396 -37.88 22.65 5.91
CA ARG A 396 -39.00 21.98 6.58
C ARG A 396 -38.82 20.47 6.73
N PRO A 397 -39.43 19.84 7.76
CA PRO A 397 -39.50 18.39 7.85
C PRO A 397 -40.15 17.79 6.60
N TRP A 398 -39.57 16.70 6.11
CA TRP A 398 -40.11 15.93 5.00
C TRP A 398 -41.02 14.82 5.56
N ASN A 399 -42.30 15.14 5.72
CA ASN A 399 -43.29 14.18 6.21
C ASN A 399 -43.87 13.39 5.03
N SER A 400 -43.99 12.07 5.17
CA SER A 400 -44.57 11.17 4.18
C SER A 400 -45.36 10.05 4.89
N SER A 401 -46.44 9.58 4.28
CA SER A 401 -47.23 8.42 4.74
C SER A 401 -46.67 7.08 4.26
N GLY A 402 -45.75 7.09 3.29
CA GLY A 402 -45.00 5.94 2.80
C GLY A 402 -43.51 6.25 2.65
N PRO A 403 -42.75 5.45 1.88
CA PRO A 403 -41.34 5.75 1.60
C PRO A 403 -41.19 7.16 1.02
N ARG A 404 -40.23 7.93 1.52
CA ARG A 404 -39.88 9.22 0.91
C ARG A 404 -39.23 8.97 -0.44
N ARG A 405 -39.74 9.64 -1.48
CA ARG A 405 -39.22 9.53 -2.85
C ARG A 405 -38.99 10.89 -3.47
N ALA A 406 -37.89 10.99 -4.20
CA ALA A 406 -37.54 12.18 -4.97
C ALA A 406 -37.23 11.85 -6.43
N GLY A 407 -37.54 12.79 -7.32
CA GLY A 407 -36.97 12.84 -8.66
C GLY A 407 -35.78 13.80 -8.71
N VAL A 408 -34.77 13.48 -9.52
CA VAL A 408 -33.61 14.35 -9.78
C VAL A 408 -33.45 14.52 -11.28
N SER A 409 -33.49 15.76 -11.76
CA SER A 409 -33.41 16.10 -13.19
C SER A 409 -32.10 16.78 -13.56
N SER A 410 -31.52 16.43 -14.71
CA SER A 410 -30.49 17.25 -15.35
C SER A 410 -30.62 17.24 -16.87
N PHE A 411 -30.67 18.43 -17.47
CA PHE A 411 -30.92 18.63 -18.89
C PHE A 411 -29.73 19.33 -19.54
N GLY A 412 -29.04 18.63 -20.44
CA GLY A 412 -27.84 19.12 -21.09
C GLY A 412 -28.15 20.05 -22.26
N MET A 413 -27.34 21.10 -22.43
CA MET A 413 -27.32 21.84 -23.69
C MET A 413 -27.00 20.89 -24.84
N GLY A 414 -27.74 20.99 -25.95
CA GLY A 414 -27.75 19.98 -27.02
C GLY A 414 -28.89 18.97 -26.92
N GLY A 415 -29.53 18.85 -25.74
CA GLY A 415 -30.82 18.19 -25.56
C GLY A 415 -30.79 16.82 -24.90
N THR A 416 -29.67 16.38 -24.33
CA THR A 416 -29.62 15.12 -23.59
C THR A 416 -30.23 15.29 -22.19
N ASN A 417 -31.37 14.66 -21.95
CA ASN A 417 -32.09 14.75 -20.68
C ASN A 417 -31.88 13.49 -19.86
N VAL A 418 -31.69 13.63 -18.55
CA VAL A 418 -31.61 12.50 -17.61
C VAL A 418 -32.50 12.77 -16.41
N HIS A 419 -33.25 11.75 -15.99
CA HIS A 419 -34.02 11.76 -14.76
C HIS A 419 -33.74 10.51 -13.92
N VAL A 420 -33.64 10.68 -12.60
CA VAL A 420 -33.39 9.59 -11.63
C VAL A 420 -34.46 9.63 -10.55
N VAL A 421 -35.02 8.47 -10.21
CA VAL A 421 -35.98 8.29 -9.11
C VAL A 421 -35.26 7.68 -7.91
N LEU A 422 -35.30 8.38 -6.78
CA LEU A 422 -34.71 7.99 -5.50
C LEU A 422 -35.78 7.60 -4.47
N GLU A 423 -35.41 6.68 -3.58
CA GLU A 423 -36.16 6.31 -2.37
C GLU A 423 -35.23 6.33 -1.14
N GLU A 424 -35.79 6.60 0.05
CA GLU A 424 -35.05 6.51 1.31
C GLU A 424 -34.49 5.10 1.56
N ALA A 425 -33.34 5.02 2.23
CA ALA A 425 -32.72 3.74 2.53
C ALA A 425 -33.61 2.82 3.39
N PRO A 426 -33.56 1.49 3.18
CA PRO A 426 -34.30 0.54 4.00
C PRO A 426 -33.80 0.58 5.45
N VAL A 427 -34.73 0.52 6.40
CA VAL A 427 -34.39 0.49 7.84
C VAL A 427 -33.74 -0.86 8.17
N SER A 428 -32.46 -0.81 8.54
CA SER A 428 -31.72 -2.00 8.98
C SER A 428 -31.63 -2.04 10.51
N PRO A 429 -32.11 -3.10 11.17
CA PRO A 429 -32.01 -3.24 12.62
C PRO A 429 -30.55 -3.33 13.07
N THR A 430 -30.21 -2.65 14.16
CA THR A 430 -28.88 -2.73 14.78
C THR A 430 -28.82 -3.98 15.66
N ALA A 431 -27.86 -4.87 15.40
CA ALA A 431 -27.64 -6.03 16.24
C ALA A 431 -26.88 -5.65 17.53
N PRO A 432 -27.22 -6.24 18.69
CA PRO A 432 -26.49 -6.00 19.94
C PRO A 432 -25.02 -6.45 19.82
N SER A 433 -24.10 -5.74 20.47
CA SER A 433 -22.69 -6.18 20.51
C SER A 433 -22.55 -7.41 21.40
N ALA A 434 -21.72 -8.37 20.99
CA ALA A 434 -21.34 -9.51 21.83
C ALA A 434 -20.25 -9.13 22.86
N ARG A 435 -19.61 -7.97 22.69
CA ARG A 435 -18.50 -7.48 23.52
C ARG A 435 -18.84 -6.14 24.15
N GLU A 436 -18.43 -5.97 25.40
CA GLU A 436 -18.61 -4.70 26.11
C GLU A 436 -17.60 -3.64 25.66
N THR A 437 -16.37 -4.05 25.36
CA THR A 437 -15.27 -3.18 24.91
C THR A 437 -14.93 -3.46 23.46
N GLU A 438 -14.72 -2.39 22.69
CA GLU A 438 -14.37 -2.43 21.28
C GLU A 438 -12.93 -1.94 21.04
N LEU A 439 -12.31 -2.41 19.95
CA LEU A 439 -10.97 -2.00 19.49
C LEU A 439 -11.09 -1.18 18.21
N LEU A 440 -10.84 0.12 18.29
CA LEU A 440 -10.85 1.03 17.15
C LEU A 440 -9.42 1.21 16.65
N LEU A 441 -9.25 1.12 15.33
CA LEU A 441 -7.94 1.16 14.67
C LEU A 441 -7.89 2.37 13.73
N LEU A 442 -6.77 3.09 13.75
CA LEU A 442 -6.49 4.17 12.80
C LEU A 442 -5.12 3.98 12.18
N SER A 443 -5.02 4.25 10.89
CA SER A 443 -3.73 4.32 10.24
C SER A 443 -3.68 5.38 9.15
N ALA A 444 -2.51 6.01 8.98
CA ALA A 444 -2.26 7.00 7.95
C ALA A 444 -0.83 6.92 7.38
N ARG A 445 -0.57 7.63 6.28
CA ARG A 445 0.77 7.73 5.67
C ARG A 445 1.70 8.74 6.36
N SER A 446 1.18 9.48 7.32
CA SER A 446 1.96 10.41 8.14
C SER A 446 1.38 10.49 9.55
N GLU A 447 2.21 10.94 10.47
CA GLU A 447 1.78 11.24 11.84
C GLU A 447 0.74 12.36 11.87
N ALA A 448 0.93 13.42 11.06
CA ALA A 448 0.00 14.54 10.99
C ALA A 448 -1.39 14.13 10.49
N ALA A 449 -1.45 13.26 9.47
CA ALA A 449 -2.71 12.71 8.98
C ALA A 449 -3.39 11.82 10.03
N LEU A 450 -2.62 11.01 10.77
CA LEU A 450 -3.15 10.17 11.86
C LEU A 450 -3.82 11.00 12.97
N GLU A 451 -3.23 12.15 13.33
CA GLU A 451 -3.80 13.01 14.36
C GLU A 451 -5.07 13.75 13.90
N ARG A 452 -5.09 14.23 12.65
CA ARG A 452 -6.31 14.80 12.06
C ARG A 452 -7.43 13.77 11.99
N MET A 453 -7.14 12.57 11.50
CA MET A 453 -8.12 11.47 11.44
C MET A 453 -8.63 11.08 12.83
N SER A 454 -7.76 11.09 13.85
CA SER A 454 -8.17 10.79 15.23
C SER A 454 -9.13 11.85 15.78
N THR A 455 -8.84 13.13 15.50
CA THR A 455 -9.70 14.25 15.89
C THR A 455 -11.05 14.20 15.16
N GLU A 456 -11.04 14.03 13.84
CA GLU A 456 -12.26 13.94 13.02
C GLU A 456 -13.14 12.74 13.42
N LEU A 457 -12.53 11.59 13.74
CA LEU A 457 -13.25 10.43 14.26
C LEU A 457 -13.84 10.72 15.65
N ALA A 458 -13.10 11.39 16.53
CA ALA A 458 -13.59 11.77 17.85
C ALA A 458 -14.83 12.68 17.76
N GLU A 459 -14.81 13.67 16.87
CA GLU A 459 -15.95 14.56 16.60
C GLU A 459 -17.14 13.81 15.98
N HIS A 460 -16.88 12.85 15.09
CA HIS A 460 -17.95 12.00 14.55
C HIS A 460 -18.63 11.17 15.65
N LEU A 461 -17.85 10.61 16.58
CA LEU A 461 -18.37 9.79 17.69
C LEU A 461 -19.28 10.56 18.66
N GLU A 462 -19.21 11.89 18.71
CA GLU A 462 -20.06 12.72 19.56
C GLU A 462 -21.49 12.88 19.03
N HIS A 463 -21.70 12.65 17.74
CA HIS A 463 -22.97 12.89 17.06
C HIS A 463 -23.57 11.65 16.39
N THR A 464 -22.79 10.57 16.26
CA THR A 464 -23.24 9.35 15.62
C THR A 464 -24.31 8.61 16.44
N ARG A 465 -25.21 7.92 15.74
CA ARG A 465 -26.17 6.97 16.31
C ARG A 465 -25.80 5.52 16.04
N ASP A 466 -24.73 5.29 15.29
CA ASP A 466 -24.24 3.95 14.99
C ASP A 466 -23.60 3.31 16.22
N SER A 467 -23.66 1.98 16.28
CA SER A 467 -23.07 1.25 17.39
C SER A 467 -21.55 1.30 17.32
N LEU A 468 -20.88 1.37 18.49
CA LEU A 468 -19.41 1.35 18.54
C LEU A 468 -18.83 0.08 17.90
N ALA A 469 -19.56 -1.03 17.96
CA ALA A 469 -19.18 -2.30 17.34
C ALA A 469 -19.15 -2.22 15.80
N ASP A 470 -20.15 -1.58 15.18
CA ASP A 470 -20.19 -1.38 13.72
C ASP A 470 -19.10 -0.39 13.26
N ILE A 471 -18.81 0.63 14.07
CA ILE A 471 -17.71 1.57 13.84
C ILE A 471 -16.37 0.83 13.89
N ALA A 472 -16.13 0.04 14.95
CA ALA A 472 -14.91 -0.76 15.09
C ALA A 472 -14.79 -1.78 13.95
N HIS A 473 -15.88 -2.46 13.58
CA HIS A 473 -15.91 -3.38 12.44
C HIS A 473 -15.52 -2.66 11.14
N THR A 474 -16.11 -1.50 10.85
CA THR A 474 -15.81 -0.70 9.65
C THR A 474 -14.33 -0.31 9.59
N LEU A 475 -13.73 0.13 10.71
CA LEU A 475 -12.31 0.45 10.79
C LEU A 475 -11.42 -0.78 10.57
N GLN A 476 -11.86 -1.96 11.04
CA GLN A 476 -11.11 -3.21 10.96
C GLN A 476 -11.11 -3.83 9.55
N VAL A 477 -12.26 -3.85 8.87
CA VAL A 477 -12.41 -4.56 7.57
C VAL A 477 -12.44 -3.63 6.36
N GLY A 478 -12.74 -2.34 6.57
CA GLY A 478 -13.09 -1.37 5.53
C GLY A 478 -12.15 -0.18 5.40
N ARG A 479 -10.97 -0.21 6.05
CA ARG A 479 -9.92 0.81 5.92
C ARG A 479 -8.60 0.20 5.46
N HIS A 480 -7.85 0.99 4.70
CA HIS A 480 -6.51 0.60 4.28
C HIS A 480 -5.55 0.72 5.47
N ARG A 481 -4.64 -0.25 5.61
CA ARG A 481 -3.63 -0.29 6.67
C ARG A 481 -2.36 0.42 6.22
N PHE A 482 -2.11 1.61 6.73
CA PHE A 482 -0.90 2.41 6.44
C PHE A 482 0.20 2.25 7.51
N GLU A 483 1.27 3.02 7.36
CA GLU A 483 2.51 2.95 8.15
C GLU A 483 2.34 3.42 9.60
N HIS A 484 1.75 4.60 9.75
CA HIS A 484 1.52 5.25 11.04
C HIS A 484 0.22 4.70 11.60
N ARG A 485 0.29 4.03 12.76
CA ARG A 485 -0.83 3.29 13.31
C ARG A 485 -1.07 3.66 14.75
N SER A 486 -2.33 3.71 15.14
CA SER A 486 -2.76 3.84 16.52
C SER A 486 -4.03 3.04 16.76
N PHE A 487 -4.29 2.69 18.01
CA PHE A 487 -5.55 2.08 18.43
C PHE A 487 -6.05 2.68 19.73
N VAL A 488 -7.36 2.58 19.94
CA VAL A 488 -8.00 2.82 21.23
C VAL A 488 -8.92 1.66 21.59
N THR A 489 -8.97 1.33 22.87
CA THR A 489 -10.00 0.43 23.42
C THR A 489 -11.03 1.25 24.18
N ALA A 490 -12.31 0.98 23.98
CA ALA A 490 -13.38 1.73 24.66
C ALA A 490 -14.69 0.93 24.69
N SER A 491 -15.49 1.13 25.74
CA SER A 491 -16.83 0.53 25.86
C SER A 491 -17.96 1.46 25.41
N THR A 492 -17.68 2.75 25.18
CA THR A 492 -18.67 3.73 24.72
C THR A 492 -18.06 4.71 23.73
N ALA A 493 -18.89 5.24 22.82
CA ALA A 493 -18.46 6.25 21.84
C ALA A 493 -17.86 7.50 22.51
N LYS A 494 -18.43 7.92 23.66
CA LYS A 494 -17.91 9.05 24.44
C LYS A 494 -16.51 8.79 25.02
N ASN A 495 -16.27 7.60 25.58
CA ASN A 495 -14.95 7.24 26.09
C ASN A 495 -13.93 7.10 24.93
N ALA A 496 -14.36 6.50 23.81
CA ALA A 496 -13.55 6.41 22.60
C ALA A 496 -13.12 7.81 22.10
N ALA A 497 -14.05 8.77 22.02
CA ALA A 497 -13.75 10.15 21.60
C ALA A 497 -12.73 10.84 22.53
N LEU A 498 -12.84 10.65 23.85
CA LEU A 498 -11.86 11.18 24.80
C LEU A 498 -10.47 10.57 24.58
N ARG A 499 -10.38 9.25 24.43
CA ARG A 499 -9.11 8.54 24.19
C ARG A 499 -8.49 8.90 22.84
N LEU A 500 -9.31 9.15 21.81
CA LEU A 500 -8.83 9.59 20.50
C LEU A 500 -8.22 10.99 20.51
N ARG A 501 -8.59 11.85 21.46
CA ARG A 501 -8.02 13.20 21.61
C ARG A 501 -6.80 13.23 22.53
N ASP A 502 -6.61 12.22 23.37
CA ASP A 502 -5.45 12.13 24.25
C ASP A 502 -4.24 11.52 23.51
N GLU A 503 -3.41 12.38 22.92
CA GLU A 503 -2.15 11.99 22.25
C GLU A 503 -1.19 11.25 23.18
N GLY A 504 -1.14 11.62 24.47
CA GLY A 504 -0.17 11.10 25.43
C GLY A 504 -0.43 9.66 25.85
N GLN A 505 -1.67 9.19 25.69
CA GLN A 505 -2.10 7.86 26.14
C GLN A 505 -2.38 6.87 25.00
N ARG A 506 -2.30 7.31 23.73
CA ARG A 506 -2.55 6.46 22.57
C ARG A 506 -1.30 5.67 22.17
N PRO A 507 -1.33 4.33 22.17
CA PRO A 507 -0.27 3.53 21.58
C PRO A 507 -0.13 3.88 20.10
N ARG A 508 1.12 4.10 19.65
CA ARG A 508 1.43 4.46 18.27
C ARG A 508 2.71 3.81 17.78
N THR A 509 2.78 3.58 16.47
CA THR A 509 3.98 3.07 15.80
C THR A 509 4.04 3.58 14.36
N SER A 510 5.22 3.47 13.76
CA SER A 510 5.44 3.64 12.33
C SER A 510 6.22 2.43 11.80
N HIS A 511 5.70 1.79 10.75
CA HIS A 511 6.33 0.64 10.08
C HIS A 511 6.26 0.79 8.56
N ASP A 512 7.13 0.10 7.82
CA ASP A 512 6.95 -0.03 6.38
C ASP A 512 5.61 -0.73 6.08
N PRO A 513 4.76 -0.17 5.18
CA PRO A 513 3.41 -0.68 4.93
C PRO A 513 3.39 -2.09 4.32
N VAL A 514 4.50 -2.54 3.71
CA VAL A 514 4.64 -3.87 3.10
C VAL A 514 5.02 -4.94 4.12
N GLU A 515 5.44 -4.54 5.32
CA GLU A 515 6.05 -5.45 6.27
C GLU A 515 5.00 -6.28 7.04
N LYS A 516 4.71 -7.47 6.51
CA LYS A 516 4.02 -8.52 7.27
C LYS A 516 5.04 -9.22 8.17
N ARG A 517 4.92 -9.02 9.47
CA ARG A 517 5.77 -9.69 10.46
C ARG A 517 5.12 -11.00 10.90
N GLY A 518 5.90 -12.07 10.89
CA GLY A 518 5.52 -13.34 11.50
C GLY A 518 5.46 -13.22 13.03
N ALA A 519 4.69 -14.09 13.67
CA ALA A 519 4.59 -14.14 15.13
C ALA A 519 5.43 -15.30 15.70
N VAL A 520 6.04 -15.09 16.86
CA VAL A 520 6.60 -16.15 17.71
C VAL A 520 5.77 -16.18 18.99
N PHE A 521 5.25 -17.35 19.37
CA PHE A 521 4.57 -17.48 20.66
C PHE A 521 5.55 -17.96 21.73
N LEU A 522 5.61 -17.18 22.81
CA LEU A 522 6.41 -17.45 23.99
C LEU A 522 5.49 -17.92 25.11
N PHE A 523 5.69 -19.14 25.60
CA PHE A 523 4.87 -19.73 26.67
C PHE A 523 5.61 -19.66 28.01
N PRO A 524 5.10 -18.90 29.01
CA PRO A 524 5.78 -18.75 30.29
C PRO A 524 5.84 -20.04 31.10
N GLY A 525 6.79 -20.07 32.04
CA GLY A 525 6.89 -21.12 33.05
C GLY A 525 6.09 -20.82 34.31
N ALA A 526 6.31 -21.61 35.37
CA ALA A 526 5.74 -21.33 36.68
C ALA A 526 6.30 -20.01 37.26
N GLY A 527 5.46 -19.25 37.96
CA GLY A 527 5.79 -17.96 38.56
C GLY A 527 4.91 -16.80 38.08
N SER A 528 4.14 -16.99 37.01
CA SER A 528 3.21 -16.00 36.45
C SER A 528 1.75 -16.18 36.88
N GLN A 529 1.44 -17.27 37.60
CA GLN A 529 0.08 -17.59 38.01
C GLN A 529 -0.48 -16.55 38.97
N ARG A 530 -1.77 -16.24 38.81
CA ARG A 530 -2.57 -15.49 39.78
C ARG A 530 -4.02 -15.98 39.72
N VAL A 531 -4.73 -15.82 40.83
CA VAL A 531 -6.18 -16.01 40.84
C VAL A 531 -6.80 -14.96 39.91
N ASN A 532 -7.87 -15.35 39.20
CA ASN A 532 -8.57 -14.57 38.19
C ASN A 532 -7.71 -14.15 36.99
N MET A 533 -6.67 -14.92 36.64
CA MET A 533 -5.95 -14.72 35.38
C MET A 533 -6.85 -15.06 34.18
N GLY A 534 -7.05 -14.10 33.28
CA GLY A 534 -7.89 -14.28 32.09
C GLY A 534 -9.39 -14.36 32.37
N ALA A 535 -9.86 -13.97 33.55
CA ALA A 535 -11.29 -13.98 33.89
C ALA A 535 -12.12 -13.09 32.95
N GLU A 536 -11.54 -11.96 32.55
CA GLU A 536 -12.08 -11.00 31.59
C GLU A 536 -12.27 -11.59 30.18
N LEU A 537 -11.54 -12.66 29.84
CA LEU A 537 -11.66 -13.36 28.56
C LEU A 537 -12.74 -14.45 28.58
N LEU A 538 -13.39 -14.72 29.70
CA LEU A 538 -14.51 -15.67 29.73
C LEU A 538 -15.69 -15.17 28.86
N GLY A 539 -15.77 -13.89 28.52
CA GLY A 539 -16.72 -13.39 27.52
C GLY A 539 -16.43 -13.88 26.09
N GLU A 540 -15.18 -14.26 25.78
CA GLU A 540 -14.78 -14.74 24.46
C GLU A 540 -15.11 -16.24 24.31
N PRO A 541 -15.97 -16.64 23.35
CA PRO A 541 -16.43 -18.03 23.23
C PRO A 541 -15.30 -19.05 23.08
N VAL A 542 -14.28 -18.74 22.26
CA VAL A 542 -13.13 -19.64 22.01
C VAL A 542 -12.32 -19.86 23.28
N PHE A 543 -12.06 -18.81 24.06
CA PHE A 543 -11.31 -18.91 25.30
C PHE A 543 -12.09 -19.70 26.35
N ARG A 544 -13.39 -19.38 26.54
CA ARG A 544 -14.27 -20.11 27.46
C ARG A 544 -14.34 -21.60 27.13
N GLN A 545 -14.58 -21.95 25.87
CA GLN A 545 -14.65 -23.35 25.44
C GLN A 545 -13.33 -24.09 25.68
N ALA A 546 -12.19 -23.43 25.48
CA ALA A 546 -10.88 -24.01 25.76
C ALA A 546 -10.67 -24.27 27.26
N ILE A 547 -11.02 -23.31 28.12
CA ILE A 547 -11.00 -23.46 29.58
C ILE A 547 -11.89 -24.63 30.02
N ASP A 548 -13.14 -24.68 29.55
CA ASP A 548 -14.11 -25.71 29.93
C ASP A 548 -13.64 -27.11 29.50
N ARG A 549 -13.01 -27.23 28.33
CA ARG A 549 -12.44 -28.48 27.84
C ARG A 549 -11.30 -28.97 28.72
N CYS A 550 -10.36 -28.10 29.09
CA CYS A 550 -9.28 -28.44 30.01
C CYS A 550 -9.82 -28.82 31.39
N ALA A 551 -10.80 -28.07 31.91
CA ALA A 551 -11.42 -28.33 33.20
C ALA A 551 -12.09 -29.72 33.25
N ALA A 552 -12.79 -30.11 32.19
CA ALA A 552 -13.41 -31.43 32.08
C ALA A 552 -12.37 -32.57 32.16
N LEU A 553 -11.23 -32.42 31.46
CA LEU A 553 -10.15 -33.41 31.44
C LEU A 553 -9.35 -33.44 32.76
N LEU A 554 -9.22 -32.30 33.43
CA LEU A 554 -8.48 -32.16 34.69
C LEU A 554 -9.26 -32.59 35.93
N ARG A 555 -10.60 -32.67 35.87
CA ARG A 555 -11.44 -32.98 37.03
C ARG A 555 -11.06 -34.30 37.71
N GLY A 556 -10.79 -35.35 36.95
CA GLY A 556 -10.33 -36.63 37.48
C GLY A 556 -8.94 -36.54 38.12
N PRO A 557 -7.90 -36.07 37.38
CA PRO A 557 -6.55 -35.92 37.90
C PRO A 557 -6.41 -34.99 39.12
N LEU A 558 -7.17 -33.90 39.19
CA LEU A 558 -7.10 -32.94 40.31
C LEU A 558 -8.04 -33.31 41.47
N GLY A 559 -9.06 -34.12 41.22
CA GLY A 559 -10.12 -34.46 42.18
C GLY A 559 -11.13 -33.33 42.44
N ALA A 560 -10.99 -32.19 41.76
CA ALA A 560 -11.88 -31.04 41.83
C ALA A 560 -11.78 -30.21 40.53
N ASP A 561 -12.65 -29.21 40.38
CA ASP A 561 -12.70 -28.38 39.17
C ASP A 561 -11.60 -27.32 39.20
N VAL A 562 -10.73 -27.28 38.18
CA VAL A 562 -9.65 -26.29 38.08
C VAL A 562 -10.18 -24.85 38.05
N ARG A 563 -11.40 -24.65 37.55
CA ARG A 563 -12.04 -23.33 37.46
C ARG A 563 -12.32 -22.73 38.84
N ASP A 564 -12.57 -23.57 39.84
CA ASP A 564 -12.82 -23.12 41.22
C ASP A 564 -11.57 -22.49 41.86
N VAL A 565 -10.38 -22.80 41.34
CA VAL A 565 -9.09 -22.24 41.77
C VAL A 565 -8.67 -21.08 40.87
N MET A 566 -8.94 -21.18 39.56
CA MET A 566 -8.60 -20.14 38.59
C MET A 566 -9.49 -18.90 38.70
N PHE A 567 -10.79 -19.08 38.94
CA PHE A 567 -11.80 -18.01 38.92
C PHE A 567 -12.56 -17.97 40.25
N ALA A 568 -11.96 -17.33 41.25
CA ALA A 568 -12.51 -17.29 42.61
C ALA A 568 -13.20 -15.94 42.89
N SER A 569 -14.31 -16.01 43.64
CA SER A 569 -14.95 -14.84 44.24
C SER A 569 -14.04 -14.21 45.30
N ALA A 570 -14.37 -12.98 45.73
CA ALA A 570 -13.60 -12.27 46.74
C ALA A 570 -13.46 -13.08 48.05
N GLU A 571 -14.49 -13.82 48.46
CA GLU A 571 -14.50 -14.61 49.70
C GLU A 571 -13.59 -15.84 49.63
N ARG A 572 -13.41 -16.43 48.44
CA ARG A 572 -12.52 -17.59 48.25
C ARG A 572 -11.13 -17.24 47.77
N TYR A 573 -10.85 -15.98 47.47
CA TYR A 573 -9.59 -15.55 46.83
C TYR A 573 -8.34 -16.07 47.54
N ASP A 574 -8.22 -15.87 48.86
CA ASP A 574 -7.04 -16.31 49.63
C ASP A 574 -6.89 -17.83 49.72
N THR A 575 -8.01 -18.56 49.69
CA THR A 575 -7.99 -20.02 49.68
C THR A 575 -7.58 -20.54 48.30
N ALA A 576 -8.18 -19.99 47.24
CA ALA A 576 -7.80 -20.29 45.87
C ALA A 576 -6.33 -19.92 45.59
N ALA A 577 -5.82 -18.82 46.14
CA ALA A 577 -4.41 -18.43 45.99
C ALA A 577 -3.46 -19.44 46.65
N ARG A 578 -3.83 -19.99 47.82
CA ARG A 578 -3.06 -21.06 48.49
C ARG A 578 -3.17 -22.39 47.76
N GLU A 579 -4.32 -22.71 47.16
CA GLU A 579 -4.48 -23.89 46.30
C GLU A 579 -3.62 -23.74 45.04
N LEU A 580 -3.70 -22.58 44.38
CA LEU A 580 -2.97 -22.26 43.15
C LEU A 580 -1.46 -22.25 43.33
N SER A 581 -0.93 -22.01 44.55
CA SER A 581 0.52 -22.06 44.82
C SER A 581 1.08 -23.48 44.94
N ARG A 582 0.21 -24.50 45.02
CA ARG A 582 0.63 -25.90 45.03
C ARG A 582 1.03 -26.34 43.62
N PRO A 583 2.19 -27.02 43.42
CA PRO A 583 2.70 -27.37 42.10
C PRO A 583 1.72 -28.07 41.15
N LEU A 584 0.91 -29.01 41.66
CA LEU A 584 -0.10 -29.69 40.85
C LEU A 584 -1.12 -28.71 40.25
N TRP A 585 -1.64 -27.81 41.09
CA TRP A 585 -2.63 -26.82 40.71
C TRP A 585 -2.03 -25.70 39.86
N THR A 586 -0.85 -25.18 40.23
CA THR A 586 -0.14 -24.15 39.46
C THR A 586 0.06 -24.58 38.02
N GLN A 587 0.59 -25.78 37.81
CA GLN A 587 0.92 -26.24 36.46
C GLN A 587 -0.31 -26.53 35.61
N ALA A 588 -1.34 -27.16 36.20
CA ALA A 588 -2.60 -27.41 35.50
C ALA A 588 -3.31 -26.11 35.11
N ALA A 589 -3.34 -25.12 36.02
CA ALA A 589 -3.98 -23.83 35.78
C ALA A 589 -3.23 -22.98 34.73
N LEU A 590 -1.89 -22.93 34.81
CA LEU A 590 -1.07 -22.21 33.81
C LEU A 590 -1.19 -22.84 32.42
N PHE A 591 -1.05 -24.17 32.31
CA PHE A 591 -1.24 -24.85 31.02
C PHE A 591 -2.63 -24.55 30.44
N THR A 592 -3.67 -24.62 31.28
CA THR A 592 -5.05 -24.36 30.87
C THR A 592 -5.23 -22.93 30.34
N CYS A 593 -4.67 -21.94 31.03
CA CYS A 593 -4.71 -20.54 30.61
C CYS A 593 -3.93 -20.32 29.30
N ASP A 594 -2.66 -20.72 29.26
CA ASP A 594 -1.74 -20.49 28.14
C ASP A 594 -2.25 -21.19 26.86
N TRP A 595 -2.76 -22.42 26.98
CA TRP A 595 -3.37 -23.14 25.87
C TRP A 595 -4.66 -22.44 25.38
N ALA A 596 -5.53 -21.99 26.29
CA ALA A 596 -6.72 -21.24 25.91
C ALA A 596 -6.40 -19.91 25.21
N LEU A 597 -5.36 -19.19 25.66
CA LEU A 597 -4.87 -17.99 24.99
C LEU A 597 -4.30 -18.31 23.60
N ALA A 598 -3.54 -19.39 23.46
CA ALA A 598 -3.05 -19.83 22.15
C ALA A 598 -4.20 -20.10 21.19
N GLN A 599 -5.25 -20.78 21.65
CA GLN A 599 -6.43 -21.05 20.82
C GLN A 599 -7.16 -19.76 20.41
N LEU A 600 -7.21 -18.77 21.30
CA LEU A 600 -7.79 -17.45 21.00
C LEU A 600 -6.96 -16.68 19.95
N TRP A 601 -5.63 -16.72 20.03
CA TRP A 601 -4.77 -16.10 19.00
C TRP A 601 -4.91 -16.79 17.64
N LEU A 602 -4.92 -18.13 17.63
CA LEU A 602 -5.08 -18.93 16.42
C LEU A 602 -6.44 -18.71 15.74
N SER A 603 -7.53 -18.57 16.52
CA SER A 603 -8.86 -18.31 15.96
C SER A 603 -8.97 -16.97 15.25
N ARG A 604 -8.16 -15.98 15.66
CA ARG A 604 -8.03 -14.65 15.04
C ARG A 604 -7.11 -14.62 13.81
N GLY A 605 -6.70 -15.80 13.31
CA GLY A 605 -5.87 -15.94 12.11
C GLY A 605 -4.37 -15.74 12.36
N ILE A 606 -3.93 -15.55 13.61
CA ILE A 606 -2.51 -15.35 13.93
C ILE A 606 -1.83 -16.72 14.07
N GLN A 607 -1.16 -17.13 13.00
CA GLN A 607 -0.38 -18.36 12.98
C GLN A 607 1.07 -18.07 13.40
N PRO A 608 1.59 -18.72 14.45
CA PRO A 608 2.99 -18.55 14.84
C PRO A 608 3.92 -19.24 13.84
N GLU A 609 5.02 -18.58 13.49
CA GLU A 609 6.11 -19.17 12.71
C GLU A 609 7.02 -20.07 13.56
N ALA A 610 7.06 -19.81 14.88
CA ALA A 610 7.80 -20.60 15.84
C ALA A 610 7.18 -20.50 17.23
N LEU A 611 7.44 -21.54 18.02
CA LEU A 611 7.01 -21.66 19.41
C LEU A 611 8.25 -21.80 20.30
N LEU A 612 8.24 -21.13 21.45
CA LEU A 612 9.26 -21.31 22.48
C LEU A 612 8.57 -21.30 23.84
N GLY A 613 8.80 -22.35 24.63
CA GLY A 613 8.29 -22.42 25.99
C GLY A 613 9.39 -22.37 27.02
N HIS A 614 9.14 -21.77 28.17
CA HIS A 614 10.05 -21.84 29.32
C HIS A 614 9.56 -22.92 30.28
N SER A 615 10.31 -24.03 30.41
CA SER A 615 9.99 -25.08 31.38
C SER A 615 8.59 -25.67 31.13
N LEU A 616 7.60 -25.36 31.99
CA LEU A 616 6.20 -25.78 31.78
C LEU A 616 5.66 -25.35 30.41
N GLY A 617 6.02 -24.15 29.95
CA GLY A 617 5.52 -23.59 28.70
C GLY A 617 5.89 -24.43 27.47
N GLU A 618 6.94 -25.26 27.52
CA GLU A 618 7.32 -26.10 26.39
C GLU A 618 6.32 -27.26 26.17
N TYR A 619 5.64 -27.71 27.22
CA TYR A 619 4.53 -28.66 27.09
C TYR A 619 3.31 -28.01 26.41
N VAL A 620 3.06 -26.72 26.66
CA VAL A 620 2.02 -25.95 25.96
C VAL A 620 2.41 -25.79 24.48
N ALA A 621 3.65 -25.37 24.20
CA ALA A 621 4.18 -25.27 22.84
C ALA A 621 4.05 -26.60 22.07
N ALA A 622 4.42 -27.71 22.70
CA ALA A 622 4.30 -29.05 22.12
C ALA A 622 2.85 -29.45 21.86
N CYS A 623 1.92 -29.13 22.76
CA CYS A 623 0.50 -29.37 22.54
C CYS A 623 -0.06 -28.52 21.38
N VAL A 624 0.31 -27.24 21.30
CA VAL A 624 -0.09 -26.33 20.22
C VAL A 624 0.46 -26.79 18.87
N ALA A 625 1.71 -27.28 18.85
CA ALA A 625 2.33 -27.87 17.66
C ALA A 625 1.77 -29.26 17.29
N GLY A 626 0.92 -29.86 18.14
CA GLY A 626 0.34 -31.17 17.90
C GLY A 626 1.27 -32.36 18.20
N VAL A 627 2.36 -32.15 18.93
CA VAL A 627 3.20 -33.25 19.47
C VAL A 627 2.35 -34.11 20.41
N PHE A 628 1.60 -33.46 21.30
CA PHE A 628 0.62 -34.11 22.17
C PHE A 628 -0.80 -33.72 21.78
N THR A 629 -1.75 -34.64 21.98
CA THR A 629 -3.15 -34.21 22.14
C THR A 629 -3.31 -33.45 23.46
N LEU A 630 -4.39 -32.69 23.58
CA LEU A 630 -4.70 -31.95 24.81
C LEU A 630 -4.74 -32.87 26.04
N GLU A 631 -5.36 -34.04 25.92
CA GLU A 631 -5.49 -35.00 27.01
C GLU A 631 -4.14 -35.57 27.44
N GLU A 632 -3.29 -35.97 26.48
CA GLU A 632 -1.92 -36.44 26.74
C GLU A 632 -1.06 -35.35 27.41
N ALA A 633 -1.18 -34.10 26.96
CA ALA A 633 -0.44 -32.97 27.54
C ALA A 633 -0.87 -32.68 28.99
N LEU A 634 -2.18 -32.70 29.26
CA LEU A 634 -2.71 -32.53 30.63
C LEU A 634 -2.32 -33.71 31.55
N GLU A 635 -2.26 -34.94 31.02
CA GLU A 635 -1.73 -36.09 31.78
C GLU A 635 -0.27 -35.87 32.17
N LEU A 636 0.58 -35.43 31.23
CA LEU A 636 1.98 -35.13 31.51
C LEU A 636 2.16 -34.01 32.53
N VAL A 637 1.43 -32.91 32.35
CA VAL A 637 1.53 -31.72 33.22
C VAL A 637 1.05 -32.05 34.63
N THR A 638 -0.02 -32.83 34.78
CA THR A 638 -0.48 -33.27 36.10
C THR A 638 0.48 -34.28 36.75
N ALA A 639 1.07 -35.20 35.98
CA ALA A 639 2.12 -36.10 36.50
C ALA A 639 3.34 -35.31 36.98
N ARG A 640 3.81 -34.35 36.18
CA ARG A 640 4.88 -33.41 36.54
C ARG A 640 4.55 -32.63 37.81
N GLY A 641 3.32 -32.11 37.91
CA GLY A 641 2.80 -31.42 39.08
C GLY A 641 2.86 -32.25 40.36
N ARG A 642 2.40 -33.52 40.30
CA ARG A 642 2.44 -34.45 41.44
C ARG A 642 3.86 -34.81 41.86
N ILE A 643 4.76 -35.04 40.90
CA ILE A 643 6.18 -35.28 41.20
C ILE A 643 6.75 -34.09 41.97
N MET A 644 6.47 -32.87 41.52
CA MET A 644 6.94 -31.67 42.23
C MET A 644 6.33 -31.50 43.63
N GLU A 645 5.08 -31.93 43.86
CA GLU A 645 4.49 -31.94 45.21
C GLU A 645 5.15 -32.94 46.16
N GLN A 646 5.73 -34.02 45.62
CA GLN A 646 6.36 -35.09 46.42
C GLN A 646 7.83 -34.81 46.74
N LEU A 647 8.44 -33.79 46.12
CA LEU A 647 9.83 -33.44 46.37
C LEU A 647 10.03 -32.97 47.83
N PRO A 648 11.18 -33.33 48.45
CA PRO A 648 11.58 -32.72 49.70
C PRO A 648 11.70 -31.18 49.57
N PRO A 649 11.63 -30.43 50.69
CA PRO A 649 11.80 -28.98 50.67
C PRO A 649 13.09 -28.57 49.94
N GLY A 650 12.93 -27.72 48.92
CA GLY A 650 14.01 -27.17 48.12
C GLY A 650 13.73 -25.72 47.77
N GLY A 651 14.61 -25.10 46.99
CA GLY A 651 14.42 -23.73 46.54
C GLY A 651 15.08 -23.46 45.21
N MET A 652 14.88 -22.23 44.74
CA MET A 652 15.53 -21.69 43.55
C MET A 652 15.96 -20.26 43.81
N THR A 653 17.15 -19.88 43.38
CA THR A 653 17.73 -18.54 43.54
C THR A 653 18.13 -18.01 42.18
N ALA A 654 17.59 -16.85 41.81
CA ALA A 654 18.04 -16.11 40.62
C ALA A 654 19.35 -15.38 40.96
N VAL A 655 20.35 -15.49 40.10
CA VAL A 655 21.68 -14.93 40.27
C VAL A 655 21.98 -14.04 39.06
N LEU A 656 22.28 -12.76 39.32
CA LEU A 656 22.59 -11.78 38.29
C LEU A 656 24.06 -11.86 37.90
N ALA A 657 24.45 -13.00 37.32
CA ALA A 657 25.79 -13.23 36.79
C ALA A 657 25.77 -14.24 35.63
N PRO A 658 26.75 -14.19 34.70
CA PRO A 658 26.96 -15.24 33.71
C PRO A 658 27.19 -16.59 34.39
N VAL A 659 26.61 -17.66 33.83
CA VAL A 659 26.65 -19.00 34.46
C VAL A 659 28.07 -19.50 34.72
N ALA A 660 29.02 -19.20 33.84
CA ALA A 660 30.43 -19.59 34.01
C ALA A 660 31.07 -19.04 35.31
N GLN A 661 30.58 -17.92 35.85
CA GLN A 661 31.05 -17.39 37.14
C GLN A 661 30.44 -18.12 38.34
N VAL A 662 29.24 -18.68 38.16
CA VAL A 662 28.47 -19.35 39.21
C VAL A 662 28.78 -20.85 39.26
N GLU A 663 29.03 -21.49 38.11
CA GLU A 663 29.33 -22.92 37.98
C GLU A 663 30.50 -23.36 38.87
N ALA A 664 31.54 -22.55 38.98
CA ALA A 664 32.70 -22.81 39.85
C ALA A 664 32.36 -22.83 41.36
N LEU A 665 31.18 -22.33 41.75
CA LEU A 665 30.70 -22.23 43.13
C LEU A 665 29.64 -23.28 43.47
N LEU A 666 29.22 -24.10 42.51
CA LEU A 666 28.10 -25.02 42.71
C LEU A 666 28.51 -26.27 43.51
N HIS A 667 27.85 -26.46 44.64
CA HIS A 667 27.87 -27.72 45.39
C HIS A 667 27.13 -28.82 44.59
N PRO A 668 27.48 -30.12 44.73
CA PRO A 668 26.74 -31.24 44.11
C PRO A 668 25.23 -31.33 44.45
N ARG A 669 24.79 -30.58 45.47
CA ARG A 669 23.38 -30.45 45.89
C ARG A 669 22.71 -29.21 45.26
N LEU A 670 23.31 -28.66 44.22
CA LEU A 670 22.82 -27.53 43.43
C LEU A 670 22.88 -27.92 41.95
N SER A 671 22.01 -27.31 41.16
CA SER A 671 21.99 -27.46 39.70
C SER A 671 21.66 -26.13 39.07
N VAL A 672 22.20 -25.86 37.89
CA VAL A 672 21.73 -24.75 37.07
C VAL A 672 20.35 -25.13 36.51
N ALA A 673 19.32 -24.44 36.96
CA ALA A 673 17.94 -24.71 36.56
C ALA A 673 17.54 -23.97 35.28
N ALA A 674 18.00 -22.73 35.10
CA ALA A 674 17.70 -21.95 33.91
C ALA A 674 18.80 -20.93 33.56
N LEU A 675 18.96 -20.68 32.27
CA LEU A 675 19.75 -19.61 31.68
C LEU A 675 18.78 -18.66 30.98
N ASN A 676 18.42 -17.55 31.62
CA ASN A 676 17.35 -16.68 31.11
C ASN A 676 17.90 -15.53 30.23
N THR A 677 19.09 -15.05 30.55
CA THR A 677 19.87 -14.11 29.72
C THR A 677 21.36 -14.47 29.81
N PRO A 678 22.25 -13.88 28.99
CA PRO A 678 23.69 -14.14 29.11
C PRO A 678 24.30 -13.69 30.45
N SER A 679 23.57 -12.91 31.24
CA SER A 679 23.99 -12.36 32.53
C SER A 679 23.03 -12.70 33.68
N ASP A 680 22.11 -13.66 33.50
CA ASP A 680 21.13 -14.09 34.50
C ASP A 680 20.93 -15.61 34.42
N CYS A 681 21.15 -16.28 35.54
CA CYS A 681 20.87 -17.70 35.69
C CYS A 681 20.08 -17.99 36.98
N VAL A 682 19.43 -19.16 37.02
CA VAL A 682 18.70 -19.62 38.20
C VAL A 682 19.33 -20.91 38.69
N ILE A 683 19.66 -20.96 39.97
CA ILE A 683 20.22 -22.14 40.64
C ILE A 683 19.15 -22.78 41.50
N ALA A 684 19.04 -24.12 41.45
CA ALA A 684 18.05 -24.88 42.22
C ALA A 684 18.71 -25.99 43.04
N GLY A 685 18.19 -26.27 44.22
CA GLY A 685 18.64 -27.38 45.05
C GLY A 685 18.11 -27.33 46.48
N SER A 686 18.80 -28.02 47.39
CA SER A 686 18.43 -28.05 48.81
C SER A 686 18.59 -26.68 49.46
N LEU A 687 17.68 -26.31 50.38
CA LEU A 687 17.68 -25.01 51.05
C LEU A 687 19.05 -24.68 51.70
N GLU A 688 19.62 -25.63 52.44
CA GLU A 688 20.93 -25.48 53.10
C GLU A 688 22.07 -25.12 52.11
N ALA A 689 22.12 -25.80 50.96
CA ALA A 689 23.15 -25.53 49.96
C ALA A 689 22.93 -24.19 49.25
N LEU A 690 21.68 -23.76 49.08
CA LEU A 690 21.36 -22.44 48.52
C LEU A 690 21.71 -21.33 49.50
N ASP A 691 21.46 -21.51 50.80
CA ASP A 691 21.82 -20.51 51.82
C ASP A 691 23.35 -20.31 51.85
N ALA A 692 24.12 -21.39 51.73
CA ALA A 692 25.57 -21.32 51.61
C ALA A 692 26.03 -20.62 50.32
N LEU A 693 25.40 -20.91 49.17
CA LEU A 693 25.69 -20.23 47.92
C LEU A 693 25.36 -18.74 47.99
N GLU A 694 24.21 -18.36 48.56
CA GLU A 694 23.80 -16.95 48.70
C GLU A 694 24.77 -16.16 49.58
N ALA A 695 25.26 -16.75 50.67
CA ALA A 695 26.29 -16.14 51.50
C ALA A 695 27.60 -15.92 50.72
N GLU A 696 28.03 -16.90 49.93
CA GLU A 696 29.24 -16.82 49.10
C GLU A 696 29.09 -15.78 47.98
N LEU A 697 27.93 -15.73 47.31
CA LEU A 697 27.63 -14.75 46.28
C LEU A 697 27.62 -13.32 46.87
N ALA A 698 27.00 -13.15 48.05
CA ALA A 698 27.02 -11.87 48.76
C ALA A 698 28.44 -11.44 49.15
N ALA A 699 29.29 -12.37 49.60
CA ALA A 699 30.69 -12.09 49.89
C ALA A 699 31.50 -11.63 48.66
N ARG A 700 31.10 -12.07 47.46
CA ARG A 700 31.69 -11.67 46.17
C ARG A 700 31.01 -10.46 45.53
N GLY A 701 30.00 -9.88 46.18
CA GLY A 701 29.23 -8.75 45.65
C GLY A 701 28.34 -9.10 44.45
N ILE A 702 28.00 -10.38 44.26
CA ILE A 702 27.10 -10.84 43.20
C ILE A 702 25.66 -10.80 43.72
N GLU A 703 24.78 -10.10 43.02
CA GLU A 703 23.37 -9.99 43.41
C GLU A 703 22.64 -11.32 43.18
N ALA A 704 21.94 -11.79 44.21
CA ALA A 704 21.14 -13.00 44.18
C ALA A 704 19.81 -12.79 44.90
N ARG A 705 18.74 -13.42 44.40
CA ARG A 705 17.40 -13.32 44.96
C ARG A 705 16.69 -14.67 44.97
N ARG A 706 16.33 -15.14 46.17
CA ARG A 706 15.50 -16.33 46.36
C ARG A 706 14.14 -16.15 45.68
N LEU A 707 13.74 -17.11 44.86
CA LEU A 707 12.43 -17.15 44.21
C LEU A 707 11.38 -17.68 45.21
N ARG A 708 10.14 -17.19 45.07
CA ARG A 708 8.99 -17.64 45.88
C ARG A 708 8.42 -18.97 45.38
N LEU A 709 9.30 -19.95 45.15
CA LEU A 709 8.99 -21.30 44.72
C LEU A 709 9.59 -22.26 45.76
N GLY A 710 8.78 -23.17 46.30
CA GLY A 710 9.18 -24.10 47.37
C GLY A 710 9.82 -25.40 46.87
N GLN A 711 10.08 -25.49 45.56
CA GLN A 711 10.58 -26.70 44.90
C GLN A 711 11.80 -26.37 44.05
N ALA A 712 12.77 -27.29 44.03
CA ALA A 712 13.97 -27.18 43.21
C ALA A 712 13.77 -27.85 41.83
N ALA A 713 13.00 -27.21 40.95
CA ALA A 713 12.81 -27.69 39.58
C ALA A 713 14.12 -27.68 38.77
N HIS A 714 14.23 -28.56 37.76
CA HIS A 714 15.42 -28.67 36.90
C HIS A 714 16.71 -28.93 37.69
N SER A 715 16.63 -29.80 38.70
CA SER A 715 17.75 -30.12 39.59
C SER A 715 17.86 -31.62 39.87
N PHE A 716 18.99 -32.01 40.45
CA PHE A 716 19.27 -33.39 40.90
C PHE A 716 18.16 -33.97 41.79
N MET A 717 17.38 -33.13 42.50
CA MET A 717 16.28 -33.57 43.35
C MET A 717 15.18 -34.31 42.58
N LEU A 718 15.10 -34.16 41.25
CA LEU A 718 14.14 -34.86 40.40
C LEU A 718 14.60 -36.27 39.98
N GLU A 719 15.88 -36.62 40.14
CA GLU A 719 16.43 -37.92 39.73
C GLU A 719 15.66 -39.14 40.25
N PRO A 720 15.23 -39.19 41.53
CA PRO A 720 14.45 -40.31 42.05
C PRO A 720 13.11 -40.53 41.34
N HIS A 721 12.58 -39.51 40.68
CA HIS A 721 11.26 -39.53 40.05
C HIS A 721 11.32 -39.65 38.52
N LEU A 722 12.50 -39.70 37.90
CA LEU A 722 12.62 -39.77 36.43
C LEU A 722 12.06 -41.08 35.87
N ALA A 723 12.23 -42.20 36.57
CA ALA A 723 11.64 -43.48 36.16
C ALA A 723 10.10 -43.44 36.21
N ASP A 724 9.53 -42.74 37.20
CA ASP A 724 8.08 -42.56 37.32
C ASP A 724 7.54 -41.69 36.19
N PHE A 725 8.23 -40.59 35.88
CA PHE A 725 7.86 -39.73 34.77
C PHE A 725 7.99 -40.45 33.42
N ALA A 726 9.07 -41.20 33.20
CA ALA A 726 9.29 -41.99 31.99
C ALA A 726 8.16 -42.99 31.73
N ARG A 727 7.61 -43.62 32.79
CA ARG A 727 6.43 -44.50 32.69
C ARG A 727 5.19 -43.75 32.20
N VAL A 728 5.00 -42.50 32.60
CA VAL A 728 3.90 -41.66 32.09
C VAL A 728 4.13 -41.29 30.62
N VAL A 729 5.32 -40.81 30.27
CA VAL A 729 5.66 -40.45 28.87
C VAL A 729 5.56 -41.66 27.94
N SER A 730 5.85 -42.87 28.43
CA SER A 730 5.75 -44.10 27.61
C SER A 730 4.31 -44.53 27.31
N ARG A 731 3.31 -44.01 28.03
CA ARG A 731 1.88 -44.33 27.81
C ARG A 731 1.22 -43.41 26.79
N ILE A 732 1.78 -42.22 26.58
CA ILE A 732 1.32 -41.27 25.57
C ILE A 732 1.98 -41.55 24.23
N LYS A 733 1.44 -40.98 23.15
CA LYS A 733 2.00 -41.11 21.80
C LYS A 733 2.43 -39.75 21.27
N PRO A 734 3.64 -39.26 21.59
CA PRO A 734 4.12 -38.01 21.05
C PRO A 734 4.31 -38.14 19.52
N ARG A 735 4.08 -37.03 18.82
CA ARG A 735 4.08 -36.94 17.35
C ARG A 735 5.09 -35.89 16.89
N ALA A 736 5.47 -35.95 15.61
CA ALA A 736 6.27 -34.90 15.02
C ALA A 736 5.51 -33.54 15.10
N PRO A 737 6.21 -32.44 15.45
CA PRO A 737 5.59 -31.13 15.56
C PRO A 737 5.13 -30.62 14.18
N LYS A 738 3.89 -30.10 14.10
CA LYS A 738 3.34 -29.44 12.90
C LYS A 738 3.74 -27.96 12.78
N LEU A 739 4.15 -27.38 13.90
CA LEU A 739 4.65 -26.00 14.00
C LEU A 739 6.07 -26.04 14.56
N PRO A 740 7.02 -25.24 14.05
CA PRO A 740 8.39 -25.23 14.55
C PRO A 740 8.45 -24.88 16.04
N ILE A 741 9.19 -25.66 16.82
CA ILE A 741 9.46 -25.41 18.24
C ILE A 741 10.96 -25.23 18.42
N VAL A 742 11.37 -24.21 19.16
CA VAL A 742 12.74 -24.12 19.69
C VAL A 742 12.75 -24.73 21.08
N SER A 743 13.57 -25.76 21.25
CA SER A 743 13.74 -26.47 22.50
C SER A 743 14.42 -25.57 23.52
N SER A 744 13.80 -25.40 24.68
CA SER A 744 14.45 -24.77 25.82
C SER A 744 15.39 -25.72 26.57
N LEU A 745 15.44 -27.00 26.20
CA LEU A 745 16.43 -27.95 26.71
C LEU A 745 17.77 -27.81 25.94
N THR A 746 17.71 -27.83 24.61
CA THR A 746 18.92 -27.84 23.76
C THR A 746 19.38 -26.44 23.34
N GLY A 747 18.47 -25.46 23.34
CA GLY A 747 18.72 -24.14 22.78
C GLY A 747 18.65 -24.08 21.24
N ASP A 748 18.22 -25.18 20.60
CA ASP A 748 18.11 -25.31 19.14
C ASP A 748 16.69 -25.75 18.73
N TRP A 749 16.41 -25.82 17.43
CA TRP A 749 15.15 -26.35 16.90
C TRP A 749 14.92 -27.79 17.39
N LEU A 750 13.73 -28.04 17.95
CA LEU A 750 13.32 -29.37 18.37
C LEU A 750 13.16 -30.28 17.15
N THR A 751 13.97 -31.33 17.06
CA THR A 751 13.87 -32.28 15.95
C THR A 751 12.68 -33.21 16.11
N GLU A 752 12.16 -33.74 14.99
CA GLU A 752 11.07 -34.74 15.02
C GLU A 752 11.43 -35.96 15.88
N ARG A 753 12.69 -36.40 15.82
CA ARG A 753 13.20 -37.53 16.60
C ARG A 753 13.18 -37.22 18.10
N GLU A 754 13.69 -36.07 18.49
CA GLU A 754 13.69 -35.66 19.91
C GLU A 754 12.26 -35.56 20.46
N ALA A 755 11.37 -34.89 19.71
CA ALA A 755 9.97 -34.68 20.12
C ALA A 755 9.22 -35.98 20.45
N VAL A 756 9.55 -37.08 19.76
CA VAL A 756 8.88 -38.39 19.94
C VAL A 756 9.55 -39.32 20.94
N THR A 757 10.65 -38.91 21.56
CA THR A 757 11.40 -39.77 22.49
C THR A 757 11.07 -39.49 23.95
N VAL A 758 10.91 -40.57 24.73
CA VAL A 758 10.73 -40.51 26.18
C VAL A 758 11.92 -39.84 26.87
N ASP A 759 13.13 -40.13 26.39
CA ASP A 759 14.38 -39.57 26.89
C ASP A 759 14.37 -38.05 26.90
N TYR A 760 13.99 -37.43 25.78
CA TYR A 760 13.91 -35.98 25.65
C TYR A 760 13.04 -35.35 26.75
N TRP A 761 11.83 -35.86 26.96
CA TRP A 761 10.90 -35.30 27.96
C TRP A 761 11.35 -35.53 29.40
N CYS A 762 12.06 -36.63 29.68
CA CYS A 762 12.67 -36.86 30.99
C CYS A 762 13.85 -35.93 31.24
N ARG A 763 14.70 -35.71 30.23
CA ARG A 763 15.79 -34.74 30.28
C ARG A 763 15.26 -33.32 30.42
N HIS A 764 14.24 -32.94 29.67
CA HIS A 764 13.57 -31.64 29.78
C HIS A 764 12.96 -31.39 31.17
N LEU A 765 12.54 -32.43 31.91
CA LEU A 765 12.11 -32.28 33.30
C LEU A 765 13.28 -31.96 34.26
N ARG A 766 14.47 -32.49 33.97
CA ARG A 766 15.63 -32.55 34.89
C ARG A 766 16.72 -31.52 34.61
N GLU A 767 17.03 -31.29 33.34
CA GLU A 767 18.19 -30.53 32.87
C GLU A 767 17.88 -29.03 32.77
N THR A 768 18.91 -28.24 32.53
CA THR A 768 18.84 -26.77 32.51
C THR A 768 17.95 -26.24 31.37
N VAL A 769 17.08 -25.27 31.69
CA VAL A 769 16.32 -24.50 30.69
C VAL A 769 17.21 -23.43 30.06
N ARG A 770 17.68 -23.66 28.84
CA ARG A 770 18.51 -22.79 28.00
C ARG A 770 17.69 -21.74 27.25
N PHE A 771 16.83 -20.99 27.95
CA PHE A 771 15.91 -20.03 27.33
C PHE A 771 16.66 -18.91 26.58
N SER A 772 17.77 -18.41 27.12
CA SER A 772 18.58 -17.38 26.46
C SER A 772 19.12 -17.85 25.10
N ASP A 773 19.59 -19.10 25.02
CA ASP A 773 20.15 -19.67 23.78
C ASP A 773 19.04 -19.86 22.74
N ALA A 774 17.90 -20.42 23.17
CA ALA A 774 16.72 -20.60 22.34
C ALA A 774 16.18 -19.26 21.79
N LEU A 775 16.16 -18.23 22.64
CA LEU A 775 15.74 -16.90 22.24
C LEU A 775 16.76 -16.24 21.30
N HIS A 776 18.07 -16.42 21.54
CA HIS A 776 19.12 -15.96 20.64
C HIS A 776 18.95 -16.50 19.22
N LEU A 777 18.63 -17.79 19.08
CA LEU A 777 18.34 -18.41 17.77
C LEU A 777 17.17 -17.73 17.05
N LEU A 778 16.10 -17.40 17.78
CA LEU A 778 14.92 -16.75 17.20
C LEU A 778 15.18 -15.29 16.84
N LEU A 779 15.94 -14.56 17.66
CA LEU A 779 16.29 -13.16 17.47
C LEU A 779 17.32 -12.94 16.35
N SER A 780 18.22 -13.90 16.13
CA SER A 780 19.25 -13.84 15.08
C SER A 780 18.73 -14.20 13.69
N GLY A 781 17.47 -14.64 13.58
CA GLY A 781 16.84 -15.09 12.35
C GLY A 781 16.03 -14.00 11.63
N LYS A 782 14.83 -14.38 11.14
CA LYS A 782 13.90 -13.45 10.51
C LYS A 782 13.37 -12.43 11.52
N GLU A 783 13.05 -11.23 11.04
CA GLU A 783 12.38 -10.23 11.87
C GLU A 783 10.94 -10.68 12.17
N ARG A 784 10.65 -10.93 13.44
CA ARG A 784 9.36 -11.44 13.94
C ARG A 784 8.90 -10.62 15.14
N ALA A 785 7.60 -10.60 15.37
CA ALA A 785 7.03 -10.09 16.60
C ALA A 785 6.91 -11.24 17.61
N PHE A 786 7.28 -10.99 18.87
CA PHE A 786 7.20 -11.97 19.94
C PHE A 786 5.96 -11.71 20.79
N ILE A 787 5.15 -12.73 21.01
CA ILE A 787 3.92 -12.63 21.83
C ILE A 787 4.09 -13.58 23.02
N GLU A 788 4.08 -13.05 24.23
CA GLU A 788 3.94 -13.88 25.43
C GLU A 788 2.49 -14.33 25.57
N VAL A 789 2.27 -15.63 25.35
CA VAL A 789 0.98 -16.31 25.37
C VAL A 789 0.79 -16.97 26.73
N GLY A 790 0.56 -16.13 27.73
CA GLY A 790 0.32 -16.52 29.11
C GLY A 790 0.08 -15.31 30.01
N PRO A 791 -0.16 -15.52 31.31
CA PRO A 791 -0.29 -14.43 32.26
C PRO A 791 1.05 -13.74 32.51
N GLY A 792 1.02 -12.42 32.74
CA GLY A 792 2.19 -11.66 33.14
C GLY A 792 3.05 -11.15 31.97
N THR A 793 4.30 -10.78 32.30
CA THR A 793 5.25 -10.12 31.39
C THR A 793 6.67 -10.67 31.50
N ALA A 794 6.83 -11.88 32.07
CA ALA A 794 8.13 -12.42 32.44
C ALA A 794 8.99 -12.68 31.20
N LEU A 795 8.47 -13.43 30.22
CA LEU A 795 9.19 -13.73 29.00
C LEU A 795 9.34 -12.50 28.10
N SER A 796 8.35 -11.61 28.12
CA SER A 796 8.41 -10.34 27.41
C SER A 796 9.53 -9.44 27.95
N SER A 797 9.69 -9.39 29.28
CA SER A 797 10.78 -8.67 29.95
C SER A 797 12.15 -9.27 29.67
N LEU A 798 12.27 -10.60 29.68
CA LEU A 798 13.50 -11.29 29.28
C LEU A 798 13.85 -11.03 27.82
N THR A 799 12.85 -11.13 26.93
CA THR A 799 13.02 -10.85 25.51
C THR A 799 13.46 -9.42 25.28
N ARG A 800 12.86 -8.46 25.99
CA ARG A 800 13.23 -7.05 25.88
C ARG A 800 14.67 -6.78 26.33
N ARG A 801 15.16 -7.48 27.35
CA ARG A 801 16.51 -7.30 27.90
C ARG A 801 17.58 -8.13 27.18
N HIS A 802 17.20 -9.04 26.28
CA HIS A 802 18.16 -9.92 25.63
C HIS A 802 19.08 -9.12 24.69
N PRO A 803 20.41 -9.27 24.78
CA PRO A 803 21.36 -8.41 24.04
C PRO A 803 21.32 -8.58 22.52
N SER A 804 20.84 -9.73 22.03
CA SER A 804 20.66 -9.97 20.58
C SER A 804 19.38 -9.39 19.99
N ARG A 805 18.51 -8.78 20.82
CA ARG A 805 17.31 -8.09 20.33
C ARG A 805 17.70 -6.71 19.83
N SER A 806 17.31 -6.39 18.60
CA SER A 806 17.44 -5.05 18.02
C SER A 806 16.14 -4.29 18.20
N THR A 807 15.21 -4.46 17.27
CA THR A 807 13.98 -3.69 17.09
C THR A 807 12.72 -4.55 17.14
N GLN A 808 12.86 -5.87 17.34
CA GLN A 808 11.73 -6.79 17.30
C GLN A 808 10.66 -6.40 18.33
N PRO A 809 9.39 -6.24 17.91
CA PRO A 809 8.28 -5.97 18.82
C PRO A 809 8.04 -7.12 19.80
N VAL A 810 7.62 -6.78 21.01
CA VAL A 810 7.32 -7.76 22.07
C VAL A 810 5.99 -7.39 22.74
N VAL A 811 5.00 -8.26 22.59
CA VAL A 811 3.61 -8.09 23.06
C VAL A 811 3.35 -9.04 24.22
N SER A 812 2.68 -8.56 25.26
CA SER A 812 2.22 -9.40 26.38
C SER A 812 0.71 -9.59 26.28
N THR A 813 0.21 -10.83 26.34
CA THR A 813 -1.23 -11.09 26.18
C THR A 813 -2.04 -10.59 27.38
N LEU A 814 -1.57 -10.90 28.60
CA LEU A 814 -2.24 -10.54 29.85
C LEU A 814 -1.25 -9.83 30.80
N PRO A 815 -0.77 -8.62 30.46
CA PRO A 815 0.13 -7.89 31.33
C PRO A 815 -0.63 -7.52 32.62
N TYR A 816 0.06 -7.61 33.76
CA TYR A 816 -0.48 -7.19 35.04
C TYR A 816 0.45 -6.14 35.65
N THR A 817 -0.09 -4.95 35.91
CA THR A 817 0.56 -3.91 36.71
C THR A 817 -0.28 -3.67 37.97
N SER A 818 0.35 -3.15 39.02
CA SER A 818 -0.34 -2.82 40.27
C SER A 818 -1.30 -1.63 40.16
N GLU A 819 -1.23 -0.87 39.06
CA GLU A 819 -1.92 0.41 38.90
C GLU A 819 -3.21 0.30 38.07
N GLU A 820 -3.29 -0.58 37.07
CA GLU A 820 -4.55 -0.88 36.35
C GLU A 820 -4.41 -2.14 35.45
N PRO A 821 -5.37 -3.10 35.48
CA PRO A 821 -5.34 -4.23 34.55
C PRO A 821 -5.64 -3.78 33.12
N THR A 822 -4.74 -4.09 32.19
CA THR A 822 -4.93 -3.78 30.77
C THR A 822 -5.96 -4.73 30.15
N HIS A 823 -6.94 -4.18 29.42
CA HIS A 823 -7.93 -5.01 28.73
C HIS A 823 -7.28 -5.88 27.65
N PRO A 824 -7.62 -7.18 27.50
CA PRO A 824 -6.97 -8.10 26.56
C PRO A 824 -7.02 -7.66 25.09
N LEU A 825 -8.05 -6.89 24.68
CA LEU A 825 -8.11 -6.30 23.33
C LEU A 825 -6.96 -5.32 23.06
N ALA A 826 -6.36 -4.72 24.09
CA ALA A 826 -5.18 -3.88 23.91
C ALA A 826 -3.99 -4.71 23.41
N SER A 827 -3.80 -5.95 23.88
CA SER A 827 -2.76 -6.84 23.36
C SER A 827 -2.97 -7.18 21.87
N LEU A 828 -4.23 -7.29 21.42
CA LEU A 828 -4.56 -7.46 20.01
C LEU A 828 -4.24 -6.19 19.20
N GLY A 829 -4.51 -5.01 19.77
CA GLY A 829 -4.07 -3.72 19.23
C GLY A 829 -2.55 -3.62 19.12
N GLU A 830 -1.82 -3.99 20.17
CA GLU A 830 -0.35 -4.03 20.20
C GLU A 830 0.21 -5.01 19.15
N ALA A 831 -0.40 -6.18 18.98
CA ALA A 831 -0.03 -7.12 17.93
C ALA A 831 -0.25 -6.51 16.52
N TRP A 832 -1.35 -5.78 16.32
CA TRP A 832 -1.61 -5.07 15.07
C TRP A 832 -0.59 -3.97 14.79
N LEU A 833 -0.23 -3.19 15.83
CA LEU A 833 0.85 -2.20 15.76
C LEU A 833 2.15 -2.91 15.38
N ALA A 834 2.51 -4.01 16.04
CA ALA A 834 3.70 -4.82 15.81
C ALA A 834 3.83 -5.47 14.41
N GLY A 835 2.94 -5.17 13.46
CA GLY A 835 3.03 -5.65 12.08
C GLY A 835 2.32 -7.00 11.85
N ILE A 836 1.76 -7.62 12.88
CA ILE A 836 1.05 -8.91 12.74
C ILE A 836 -0.24 -8.70 11.95
N SER A 837 -0.54 -9.63 11.04
CA SER A 837 -1.80 -9.63 10.30
C SER A 837 -2.89 -10.34 11.11
N ILE A 838 -4.01 -9.65 11.31
CA ILE A 838 -5.17 -10.18 12.05
C ILE A 838 -6.30 -10.42 11.06
N ASP A 839 -6.98 -11.55 11.21
CA ASP A 839 -8.20 -11.86 10.47
C ASP A 839 -9.41 -11.27 11.20
N TRP A 840 -9.75 -10.03 10.83
CA TRP A 840 -10.86 -9.28 11.42
C TRP A 840 -12.24 -9.85 11.07
N GLU A 841 -12.34 -10.56 9.93
CA GLU A 841 -13.58 -11.26 9.55
C GLU A 841 -13.82 -12.43 10.52
N ARG A 842 -12.78 -13.23 10.82
CA ARG A 842 -12.88 -14.27 11.87
C ARG A 842 -13.13 -13.73 13.26
N PHE A 843 -12.52 -12.59 13.61
CA PHE A 843 -12.72 -11.95 14.91
C PHE A 843 -14.20 -11.60 15.17
N ARG A 844 -14.95 -11.31 14.10
CA ARG A 844 -16.38 -10.95 14.12
C ARG A 844 -17.30 -12.06 13.61
N ALA A 845 -16.82 -13.28 13.40
CA ALA A 845 -17.60 -14.34 12.75
C ALA A 845 -18.92 -14.68 13.48
N ASP A 846 -18.96 -14.51 14.81
CA ASP A 846 -20.14 -14.76 15.64
C ASP A 846 -21.08 -13.53 15.75
N GLU A 847 -20.76 -12.43 15.09
CA GLU A 847 -21.52 -11.17 15.12
C GLU A 847 -21.99 -10.79 13.72
N GLN A 848 -23.27 -10.43 13.58
CA GLN A 848 -23.76 -9.74 12.39
C GLN A 848 -23.46 -8.24 12.51
N ARG A 849 -22.30 -7.83 12.01
CA ARG A 849 -21.89 -6.42 11.94
C ARG A 849 -22.17 -5.84 10.56
N ARG A 850 -22.41 -4.54 10.50
CA ARG A 850 -22.53 -3.79 9.25
C ARG A 850 -21.42 -2.75 9.13
N ARG A 851 -21.13 -2.35 7.90
CA ARG A 851 -20.31 -1.16 7.64
C ARG A 851 -21.16 0.09 7.86
N VAL A 852 -20.54 1.13 8.40
CA VAL A 852 -21.16 2.45 8.63
C VAL A 852 -20.34 3.56 7.98
N THR A 853 -20.96 4.69 7.69
CA THR A 853 -20.24 5.83 7.11
C THR A 853 -19.42 6.52 8.18
N LEU A 854 -18.09 6.48 8.03
CA LEU A 854 -17.13 7.16 8.89
C LEU A 854 -16.39 8.27 8.13
N PRO A 855 -15.77 9.24 8.82
CA PRO A 855 -14.79 10.14 8.21
C PRO A 855 -13.78 9.37 7.34
N GLY A 856 -13.40 9.99 6.22
CA GLY A 856 -12.43 9.43 5.27
C GLY A 856 -10.98 9.79 5.64
N TYR A 857 -10.06 9.51 4.74
CA TYR A 857 -8.65 9.84 4.90
C TYR A 857 -8.39 11.37 4.91
N SER A 858 -7.63 11.85 5.89
CA SER A 858 -7.21 13.25 6.01
C SER A 858 -5.91 13.50 5.24
N PHE A 859 -6.01 13.74 3.93
CA PHE A 859 -4.89 14.00 3.01
C PHE A 859 -3.90 15.08 3.48
N ASP A 860 -2.60 14.84 3.32
CA ASP A 860 -1.52 15.82 3.54
C ASP A 860 -1.35 16.68 2.28
N ARG A 861 -2.31 17.60 2.08
CA ARG A 861 -2.36 18.37 0.85
C ARG A 861 -1.27 19.43 0.81
N GLU A 862 -0.60 19.51 -0.33
CA GLU A 862 0.33 20.56 -0.69
C GLU A 862 -0.18 21.30 -1.93
N ARG A 863 0.34 22.52 -2.14
CA ARG A 863 0.01 23.33 -3.29
C ARG A 863 0.76 22.86 -4.53
N TYR A 864 0.01 22.54 -5.59
CA TYR A 864 0.52 22.20 -6.92
C TYR A 864 -0.18 23.06 -7.97
N TRP A 865 0.56 24.03 -8.53
CA TRP A 865 0.00 24.99 -9.48
C TRP A 865 1.07 25.57 -10.41
N ILE A 866 0.75 25.71 -11.69
CA ILE A 866 1.54 26.46 -12.67
C ILE A 866 0.94 27.86 -12.74
N GLU A 867 1.75 28.89 -12.48
CA GLU A 867 1.27 30.26 -12.56
C GLU A 867 0.97 30.66 -14.02
N PRO A 868 -0.16 31.33 -14.29
CA PRO A 868 -0.47 31.82 -15.63
C PRO A 868 0.54 32.90 -16.06
N VAL A 869 0.82 32.99 -17.36
CA VAL A 869 1.69 34.04 -17.90
C VAL A 869 0.93 35.36 -17.91
N THR A 870 1.37 36.35 -17.12
CA THR A 870 0.84 37.71 -17.17
C THR A 870 1.28 38.40 -18.47
N ALA A 871 0.32 38.74 -19.33
CA ALA A 871 0.59 39.56 -20.52
C ALA A 871 0.63 41.05 -20.12
N ALA A 872 1.77 41.71 -20.27
CA ALA A 872 1.79 43.17 -20.34
C ALA A 872 1.16 43.62 -21.69
N PRO A 873 0.35 44.68 -21.73
CA PRO A 873 -0.31 45.13 -22.95
C PRO A 873 0.74 45.61 -23.96
N ARG A 874 0.84 44.94 -25.11
CA ARG A 874 1.70 45.37 -26.23
C ARG A 874 1.04 46.50 -27.01
N ALA A 875 1.59 47.71 -26.92
CA ALA A 875 1.30 48.78 -27.86
C ALA A 875 1.91 48.45 -29.24
N VAL A 876 1.12 48.61 -30.30
CA VAL A 876 1.52 48.37 -31.70
C VAL A 876 2.11 49.66 -32.28
N GLY A 877 3.37 49.62 -32.74
CA GLY A 877 4.08 50.68 -33.47
C GLY A 877 4.91 50.11 -34.63
N PRO A 878 5.23 50.90 -35.67
CA PRO A 878 5.50 50.40 -37.03
C PRO A 878 6.91 49.83 -37.24
N ARG A 879 7.02 48.95 -38.26
CA ARG A 879 8.22 48.23 -38.72
C ARG A 879 9.40 49.17 -39.06
N GLU A 880 10.58 48.85 -38.53
CA GLU A 880 11.89 49.30 -39.01
C GLU A 880 12.83 48.10 -39.26
N GLU A 881 13.64 48.21 -40.31
CA GLU A 881 14.62 47.23 -40.82
C GLU A 881 15.87 47.08 -39.92
N PRO A 882 16.63 45.98 -40.05
CA PRO A 882 17.52 45.51 -38.99
C PRO A 882 18.90 46.17 -39.00
N ARG A 883 19.32 46.74 -37.86
CA ARG A 883 20.73 47.00 -37.52
C ARG A 883 20.91 47.47 -36.07
N PRO A 884 22.14 47.42 -35.55
CA PRO A 884 22.89 46.27 -35.05
C PRO A 884 22.82 46.20 -33.51
N ALA A 885 22.98 45.03 -32.89
CA ALA A 885 22.96 44.91 -31.43
C ALA A 885 24.14 45.65 -30.76
N PRO A 886 23.90 46.60 -29.84
CA PRO A 886 24.91 47.10 -28.91
C PRO A 886 24.79 46.37 -27.54
N PRO A 887 25.79 46.53 -26.66
CA PRO A 887 26.41 45.43 -25.96
C PRO A 887 25.71 45.02 -24.66
N ARG A 888 25.90 43.75 -24.31
CA ARG A 888 25.49 43.12 -23.05
C ARG A 888 26.21 43.77 -21.86
N THR A 889 25.46 44.14 -20.82
CA THR A 889 25.99 44.37 -19.47
C THR A 889 25.85 43.11 -18.62
N GLU A 890 26.95 42.83 -17.92
CA GLU A 890 27.34 41.55 -17.35
C GLU A 890 26.62 41.25 -16.02
N GLY A 891 26.11 40.03 -15.93
CA GLY A 891 25.60 39.41 -14.72
C GLY A 891 25.67 37.89 -14.88
N SER A 892 26.85 37.33 -14.57
CA SER A 892 27.31 35.96 -14.83
C SER A 892 27.83 35.71 -16.26
N ARG A 893 29.17 35.81 -16.42
CA ARG A 893 29.88 35.44 -17.65
C ARG A 893 29.80 33.92 -17.84
N ALA A 894 29.02 33.48 -18.83
CA ALA A 894 29.14 32.16 -19.42
C ALA A 894 30.55 32.00 -20.03
N ALA A 895 31.26 30.90 -19.72
CA ALA A 895 32.65 30.71 -20.16
C ALA A 895 32.74 30.71 -21.71
N PRO A 896 33.52 31.61 -22.34
CA PRO A 896 33.61 31.70 -23.79
C PRO A 896 34.39 30.50 -24.38
N PRO A 897 34.15 30.14 -25.65
CA PRO A 897 34.91 29.09 -26.31
C PRO A 897 36.38 29.47 -26.45
N ARG A 898 37.27 28.51 -26.15
CA ARG A 898 38.73 28.69 -26.10
C ARG A 898 39.41 28.34 -27.43
N ASN A 899 38.71 27.65 -28.33
CA ASN A 899 39.18 27.28 -29.66
C ASN A 899 38.00 27.15 -30.66
N ASP A 900 38.30 27.02 -31.95
CA ASP A 900 37.29 26.97 -33.02
C ASP A 900 36.36 25.75 -32.93
N THR A 901 36.84 24.64 -32.36
CA THR A 901 36.03 23.42 -32.14
C THR A 901 35.00 23.67 -31.04
N GLU A 902 35.41 24.27 -29.92
CA GLU A 902 34.50 24.71 -28.86
C GLU A 902 33.51 25.76 -29.37
N ALA A 903 33.92 26.69 -30.24
CA ALA A 903 33.02 27.70 -30.78
C ALA A 903 31.91 27.08 -31.65
N THR A 904 32.28 26.14 -32.52
CA THR A 904 31.34 25.44 -33.41
C THR A 904 30.41 24.50 -32.61
N LEU A 905 30.95 23.80 -31.62
CA LEU A 905 30.16 22.98 -30.70
C LEU A 905 29.21 23.81 -29.85
N LEU A 906 29.66 24.97 -29.37
CA LEU A 906 28.81 25.89 -28.63
C LEU A 906 27.63 26.34 -29.49
N GLU A 907 27.86 26.66 -30.77
CA GLU A 907 26.79 26.98 -31.70
C GLU A 907 25.83 25.79 -31.92
N CYS A 908 26.34 24.57 -32.02
CA CYS A 908 25.50 23.36 -32.10
C CYS A 908 24.64 23.17 -30.85
N PHE A 909 25.18 23.42 -29.66
CA PHE A 909 24.43 23.43 -28.41
C PHE A 909 23.35 24.53 -28.43
N ARG A 910 23.70 25.76 -28.78
CA ARG A 910 22.73 26.87 -28.86
C ARG A 910 21.61 26.60 -29.86
N LEU A 911 21.91 25.97 -31.01
CA LEU A 911 20.91 25.63 -32.01
C LEU A 911 20.06 24.41 -31.61
N THR A 912 20.59 23.50 -30.79
CA THR A 912 19.83 22.33 -30.31
C THR A 912 18.92 22.71 -29.14
N PHE A 913 19.35 23.65 -28.30
CA PHE A 913 18.65 24.10 -27.10
C PHE A 913 17.91 25.43 -27.25
N HIS A 914 18.15 26.18 -28.33
CA HIS A 914 17.60 27.51 -28.59
C HIS A 914 17.92 28.56 -27.50
N LEU A 915 19.14 28.53 -26.94
CA LEU A 915 19.60 29.44 -25.88
C LEU A 915 20.83 30.26 -26.32
N ASP A 916 20.82 31.59 -26.13
CA ASP A 916 21.89 32.49 -26.59
C ASP A 916 23.04 32.71 -25.58
N ASN A 917 22.91 32.21 -24.35
CA ASN A 917 23.86 32.43 -23.27
C ASN A 917 24.34 31.12 -22.62
N ILE A 918 24.70 30.15 -23.46
CA ILE A 918 25.41 28.92 -23.05
C ILE A 918 26.92 29.20 -23.09
N GLY A 919 27.62 28.74 -22.05
CA GLY A 919 29.07 28.72 -21.91
C GLY A 919 29.65 27.32 -22.08
N ILE A 920 30.95 27.22 -22.30
CA ILE A 920 31.55 25.93 -22.69
C ILE A 920 31.54 24.84 -21.62
N HIS A 921 31.32 25.20 -20.36
CA HIS A 921 31.25 24.24 -19.25
C HIS A 921 29.82 23.92 -18.83
N ASP A 922 28.82 24.47 -19.51
CA ASP A 922 27.43 24.18 -19.21
C ASP A 922 27.10 22.77 -19.67
N ASP A 923 26.52 22.01 -18.76
CA ASP A 923 26.22 20.59 -18.90
C ASP A 923 24.94 20.38 -19.70
N PHE A 924 25.01 19.49 -20.69
CA PHE A 924 23.99 19.14 -21.65
C PHE A 924 22.67 18.78 -20.96
N PHE A 925 22.72 18.04 -19.86
CA PHE A 925 21.51 17.66 -19.10
C PHE A 925 20.99 18.83 -18.26
N SER A 926 21.90 19.65 -17.74
CA SER A 926 21.54 20.85 -16.99
C SER A 926 20.90 21.92 -17.88
N LEU A 927 21.20 21.90 -19.19
CA LEU A 927 20.53 22.68 -20.23
C LEU A 927 19.19 22.06 -20.71
N GLY A 928 18.74 20.97 -20.09
CA GLY A 928 17.49 20.29 -20.42
C GLY A 928 17.63 19.20 -21.49
N GLY A 929 18.85 18.71 -21.74
CA GLY A 929 19.13 17.70 -22.75
C GLY A 929 18.65 16.32 -22.38
N ASP A 930 17.89 15.68 -23.27
CA ASP A 930 17.49 14.28 -23.19
C ASP A 930 18.13 13.45 -24.31
N SER A 931 17.79 12.16 -24.38
CA SER A 931 18.37 11.25 -25.38
C SER A 931 17.98 11.59 -26.83
N LEU A 932 16.82 12.22 -27.05
CA LEU A 932 16.36 12.66 -28.37
C LEU A 932 17.09 13.94 -28.81
N LEU A 933 17.28 14.89 -27.90
CA LEU A 933 18.09 16.08 -28.13
C LEU A 933 19.57 15.73 -28.29
N ALA A 934 20.07 14.70 -27.60
CA ALA A 934 21.44 14.25 -27.74
C ALA A 934 21.67 13.54 -29.09
N LEU A 935 20.66 12.84 -29.62
CA LEU A 935 20.65 12.33 -30.99
C LEU A 935 20.67 13.48 -32.01
N ARG A 936 19.84 14.51 -31.82
CA ARG A 936 19.81 15.70 -32.70
C ARG A 936 21.11 16.50 -32.63
N LEU A 937 21.67 16.66 -31.42
CA LEU A 937 22.94 17.33 -31.20
C LEU A 937 24.07 16.55 -31.87
N SER A 938 24.12 15.23 -31.68
CA SER A 938 25.10 14.36 -32.34
C SER A 938 25.02 14.47 -33.87
N ALA A 939 23.81 14.45 -34.45
CA ALA A 939 23.61 14.62 -35.88
C ALA A 939 24.12 15.98 -36.39
N ARG A 940 23.85 17.08 -35.66
CA ARG A 940 24.32 18.43 -36.00
C ARG A 940 25.84 18.57 -35.86
N ILE A 941 26.44 17.97 -34.83
CA ILE A 941 27.90 17.94 -34.64
C ILE A 941 28.55 17.16 -35.79
N GLN A 942 27.97 16.03 -36.19
CA GLN A 942 28.44 15.26 -37.33
C GLN A 942 28.35 16.07 -38.64
N GLU A 943 27.27 16.83 -38.85
CA GLU A 943 27.07 17.68 -40.03
C GLU A 943 28.07 18.84 -40.07
N ARG A 944 28.31 19.54 -38.95
CA ARG A 944 29.15 20.76 -38.93
C ARG A 944 30.64 20.51 -38.71
N LEU A 945 31.02 19.45 -38.00
CA LEU A 945 32.41 19.14 -37.65
C LEU A 945 32.91 17.83 -38.26
N GLY A 946 32.07 17.07 -38.98
CA GLY A 946 32.43 15.77 -39.55
C GLY A 946 32.72 14.67 -38.53
N ALA A 947 32.52 14.95 -37.23
CA ALA A 947 32.84 14.03 -36.14
C ALA A 947 31.61 13.19 -35.77
N LYS A 948 31.70 11.87 -36.01
CA LYS A 948 30.62 10.93 -35.66
C LYS A 948 30.73 10.53 -34.19
N LEU A 949 29.91 11.16 -33.34
CA LEU A 949 29.89 10.87 -31.91
C LEU A 949 28.70 9.96 -31.56
N PRO A 950 28.92 8.73 -31.06
CA PRO A 950 27.81 7.90 -30.58
C PRO A 950 27.09 8.61 -29.42
N LEU A 951 25.79 8.33 -29.26
CA LEU A 951 24.94 8.99 -28.24
C LEU A 951 25.59 8.96 -26.84
N LYS A 952 26.13 7.80 -26.44
CA LYS A 952 26.91 7.61 -25.19
C LYS A 952 28.03 8.64 -25.03
N ALA A 953 28.70 9.04 -26.12
CA ALA A 953 29.79 9.99 -26.07
C ALA A 953 29.33 11.43 -25.78
N VAL A 954 28.16 11.83 -26.28
CA VAL A 954 27.54 13.14 -26.01
C VAL A 954 27.00 13.22 -24.59
N LEU A 955 26.48 12.10 -24.07
CA LEU A 955 25.97 11.99 -22.71
C LEU A 955 27.11 11.96 -21.67
N GLU A 956 28.24 11.31 -21.95
CA GLU A 956 29.39 11.27 -21.04
C GLU A 956 30.23 12.56 -21.07
N ALA A 957 30.42 13.16 -22.25
CA ALA A 957 31.02 14.47 -22.41
C ALA A 957 29.91 15.51 -22.52
N SER A 958 29.21 15.69 -21.43
CA SER A 958 28.00 16.51 -21.38
C SER A 958 28.27 18.01 -21.58
N THR A 959 29.50 18.51 -21.63
CA THR A 959 29.76 19.96 -21.86
C THR A 959 30.44 20.21 -23.19
N VAL A 960 30.30 21.41 -23.76
CA VAL A 960 30.98 21.81 -24.99
C VAL A 960 32.50 21.68 -24.87
N ALA A 961 33.08 22.05 -23.72
CA ALA A 961 34.50 21.91 -23.44
C ALA A 961 34.94 20.44 -23.44
N ARG A 962 34.16 19.54 -22.83
CA ARG A 962 34.47 18.09 -22.81
C ARG A 962 34.25 17.44 -24.17
N LEU A 963 33.28 17.91 -24.94
CA LEU A 963 33.07 17.45 -26.32
C LEU A 963 34.18 17.94 -27.22
N ALA A 964 34.64 19.18 -27.05
CA ALA A 964 35.77 19.69 -27.79
C ALA A 964 37.06 18.99 -27.40
N GLU A 965 37.26 18.65 -26.12
CA GLU A 965 38.39 17.81 -25.68
C GLU A 965 38.30 16.40 -26.26
N ARG A 966 37.11 15.81 -26.42
CA ARG A 966 36.94 14.52 -27.09
C ARG A 966 37.14 14.59 -28.60
N ILE A 967 36.69 15.66 -29.25
CA ILE A 967 36.82 15.86 -30.70
C ILE A 967 38.26 16.25 -31.06
N SER A 968 38.88 17.14 -30.29
CA SER A 968 40.30 17.52 -30.42
C SER A 968 41.23 16.39 -29.93
N GLY A 969 40.75 15.58 -29.00
CA GLY A 969 41.38 14.38 -28.44
C GLY A 969 41.33 13.14 -29.35
N ALA A 970 40.88 13.28 -30.61
CA ALA A 970 41.19 12.32 -31.67
C ALA A 970 42.71 12.15 -31.92
N ARG A 971 43.56 12.86 -31.17
CA ARG A 971 44.90 12.41 -30.82
C ARG A 971 45.02 12.09 -29.32
N VAL A 972 44.82 10.81 -29.04
CA VAL A 972 45.42 10.01 -27.95
C VAL A 972 45.50 10.70 -26.60
N THR A 973 44.46 10.54 -25.79
CA THR A 973 44.58 10.46 -24.33
C THR A 973 43.91 9.17 -23.84
N PRO A 974 44.47 8.52 -22.80
CA PRO A 974 44.38 7.08 -22.61
C PRO A 974 43.02 6.70 -22.01
N LYS A 975 42.44 5.59 -22.49
CA LYS A 975 41.33 4.89 -21.82
C LYS A 975 41.74 4.60 -20.36
N THR A 976 41.16 5.32 -19.41
CA THR A 976 41.41 5.10 -17.98
C THR A 976 40.55 4.00 -17.38
N SER A 977 39.65 3.39 -18.16
CA SER A 977 39.02 2.12 -17.83
C SER A 977 38.94 1.24 -19.08
N PRO A 978 39.24 -0.06 -18.98
CA PRO A 978 39.18 -0.98 -20.11
C PRO A 978 37.73 -1.14 -20.58
N ASP A 979 37.55 -1.33 -21.90
CA ASP A 979 36.23 -1.30 -22.57
C ASP A 979 35.19 -2.27 -22.00
N CYS A 980 35.64 -3.34 -21.33
CA CYS A 980 34.74 -4.31 -20.70
C CYS A 980 34.09 -3.81 -19.41
N VAL A 981 34.55 -2.72 -18.78
CA VAL A 981 34.01 -2.25 -17.49
C VAL A 981 32.88 -1.24 -17.71
N VAL A 982 31.70 -1.59 -17.21
CA VAL A 982 30.49 -0.76 -17.25
C VAL A 982 30.16 -0.31 -15.84
N GLN A 983 30.08 0.99 -15.60
CA GLN A 983 29.57 1.52 -14.33
C GLN A 983 28.04 1.41 -14.32
N ILE A 984 27.51 0.46 -13.56
CA ILE A 984 26.06 0.20 -13.44
C ILE A 984 25.41 1.21 -12.50
N GLN A 985 26.12 1.57 -11.44
CA GLN A 985 25.65 2.50 -10.41
C GLN A 985 26.81 3.33 -9.85
N THR A 986 26.57 4.64 -9.72
CA THR A 986 27.48 5.56 -9.04
C THR A 986 27.13 5.63 -7.57
N GLY A 987 28.05 5.20 -6.70
CA GLY A 987 27.89 5.32 -5.26
C GLY A 987 28.30 6.69 -4.74
N THR A 988 27.72 7.09 -3.62
CA THR A 988 28.08 8.29 -2.85
C THR A 988 28.96 7.96 -1.64
N SER A 989 29.17 6.67 -1.35
CA SER A 989 29.90 6.14 -0.19
C SER A 989 31.32 5.72 -0.54
N ALA A 990 32.25 5.87 0.41
CA ALA A 990 33.62 5.37 0.30
C ALA A 990 33.75 3.84 0.53
N LYS A 991 32.62 3.13 0.68
CA LYS A 991 32.56 1.67 0.87
C LYS A 991 33.10 0.91 -0.34
N ALA A 992 33.49 -0.34 -0.09
CA ALA A 992 33.96 -1.27 -1.10
C ALA A 992 32.98 -1.43 -2.28
N PRO A 993 33.39 -1.19 -3.55
CA PRO A 993 32.52 -1.41 -4.70
C PRO A 993 32.19 -2.87 -4.94
N LEU A 994 31.06 -3.08 -5.62
CA LEU A 994 30.57 -4.37 -6.07
C LEU A 994 30.95 -4.60 -7.54
N PHE A 995 31.33 -5.83 -7.88
CA PHE A 995 31.76 -6.20 -9.22
C PHE A 995 30.94 -7.37 -9.76
N PHE A 996 30.24 -7.14 -10.88
CA PHE A 996 29.31 -8.10 -11.48
C PHE A 996 29.86 -8.65 -12.80
N ALA A 997 29.80 -9.96 -13.03
CA ALA A 997 30.18 -10.55 -14.31
C ALA A 997 28.95 -10.83 -15.20
N HIS A 998 29.07 -10.62 -16.51
CA HIS A 998 27.98 -10.87 -17.46
C HIS A 998 27.48 -12.32 -17.45
N ALA A 999 26.19 -12.51 -17.74
CA ALA A 999 25.64 -13.82 -18.06
C ALA A 999 26.03 -14.26 -19.49
N ALA A 1000 25.60 -15.44 -19.94
CA ALA A 1000 25.95 -15.98 -21.27
C ALA A 1000 25.67 -15.03 -22.45
N GLY A 1001 24.69 -14.12 -22.33
CA GLY A 1001 24.37 -13.11 -23.35
C GLY A 1001 25.29 -11.87 -23.38
N GLY A 1002 26.28 -11.78 -22.50
CA GLY A 1002 27.33 -10.75 -22.53
C GLY A 1002 26.99 -9.40 -21.91
N GLN A 1003 25.70 -9.08 -21.73
CA GLN A 1003 25.24 -7.83 -21.11
C GLN A 1003 25.35 -7.88 -19.57
N VAL A 1004 25.46 -6.70 -18.94
CA VAL A 1004 25.49 -6.54 -17.46
C VAL A 1004 24.44 -5.58 -16.90
N LEU A 1005 23.76 -4.79 -17.75
CA LEU A 1005 22.80 -3.78 -17.29
C LEU A 1005 21.52 -4.38 -16.69
N PHE A 1006 21.23 -5.66 -16.93
CA PHE A 1006 20.10 -6.34 -16.28
C PHE A 1006 20.27 -6.44 -14.76
N TYR A 1007 21.48 -6.23 -14.23
CA TYR A 1007 21.71 -6.14 -12.79
C TYR A 1007 21.33 -4.78 -12.18
N ARG A 1008 20.92 -3.78 -12.98
CA ARG A 1008 20.68 -2.42 -12.47
C ARG A 1008 19.67 -2.40 -11.34
N GLU A 1009 18.61 -3.19 -11.46
CA GLU A 1009 17.61 -3.28 -10.39
C GLU A 1009 18.20 -3.95 -9.14
N LEU A 1010 18.94 -5.06 -9.30
CA LEU A 1010 19.65 -5.68 -8.18
C LEU A 1010 20.64 -4.72 -7.50
N ALA A 1011 21.37 -3.91 -8.27
CA ALA A 1011 22.31 -2.92 -7.75
C ALA A 1011 21.60 -1.86 -6.89
N ARG A 1012 20.42 -1.37 -7.33
CA ARG A 1012 19.60 -0.40 -6.58
C ARG A 1012 19.10 -1.00 -5.26
N GLN A 1013 18.67 -2.25 -5.29
CA GLN A 1013 18.16 -2.95 -4.09
C GLN A 1013 19.29 -3.29 -3.10
N LEU A 1014 20.48 -3.62 -3.61
CA LEU A 1014 21.57 -4.18 -2.82
C LEU A 1014 22.33 -3.13 -2.00
N ALA A 1015 22.65 -1.98 -2.60
CA ALA A 1015 23.36 -0.90 -1.93
C ALA A 1015 23.34 0.40 -2.77
N PRO A 1016 22.29 1.24 -2.69
CA PRO A 1016 22.14 2.43 -3.52
C PRO A 1016 23.25 3.49 -3.29
N ASP A 1017 23.95 3.42 -2.15
CA ASP A 1017 25.08 4.29 -1.79
C ASP A 1017 26.44 3.76 -2.27
N ARG A 1018 26.55 2.50 -2.74
CA ARG A 1018 27.81 1.90 -3.21
C ARG A 1018 27.96 1.99 -4.73
N SER A 1019 29.21 2.13 -5.17
CA SER A 1019 29.53 2.02 -6.59
C SER A 1019 29.46 0.57 -7.05
N VAL A 1020 28.79 0.34 -8.18
CA VAL A 1020 28.63 -1.00 -8.77
C VAL A 1020 29.15 -0.99 -10.19
N TYR A 1021 30.06 -1.90 -10.48
CA TYR A 1021 30.68 -2.09 -11.78
C TYR A 1021 30.32 -3.47 -12.33
N GLY A 1022 30.08 -3.56 -13.64
CA GLY A 1022 29.86 -4.79 -14.36
C GLY A 1022 30.93 -5.03 -15.41
N PHE A 1023 31.26 -6.30 -15.69
CA PHE A 1023 32.11 -6.71 -16.79
C PHE A 1023 31.25 -7.19 -17.96
N SER A 1024 31.15 -6.38 -19.01
CA SER A 1024 30.51 -6.75 -20.27
C SER A 1024 31.43 -7.69 -21.08
N ALA A 1025 30.83 -8.53 -21.93
CA ALA A 1025 31.60 -9.46 -22.76
C ALA A 1025 32.45 -8.72 -23.82
N VAL A 1026 33.70 -9.13 -23.97
CA VAL A 1026 34.57 -8.65 -25.05
C VAL A 1026 34.00 -9.12 -26.39
N GLY A 1027 33.91 -8.22 -27.38
CA GLY A 1027 33.28 -8.46 -28.68
C GLY A 1027 31.78 -8.12 -28.75
N LEU A 1028 31.18 -7.66 -27.65
CA LEU A 1028 29.77 -7.23 -27.64
C LEU A 1028 29.59 -5.79 -28.15
N GLU A 1029 30.42 -4.86 -27.66
CA GLU A 1029 30.39 -3.43 -28.03
C GLU A 1029 31.60 -3.00 -28.88
N SER A 1030 32.57 -3.89 -29.07
CA SER A 1030 33.79 -3.66 -29.86
C SER A 1030 33.94 -4.77 -30.91
N ASP A 1031 34.71 -4.48 -31.97
CA ASP A 1031 35.07 -5.49 -32.98
C ASP A 1031 36.21 -6.42 -32.51
N GLU A 1032 36.54 -6.40 -31.21
CA GLU A 1032 37.53 -7.30 -30.63
C GLU A 1032 37.01 -8.75 -30.64
N PRO A 1033 37.88 -9.74 -30.93
CA PRO A 1033 37.45 -11.13 -30.91
C PRO A 1033 37.00 -11.56 -29.51
N CYS A 1034 35.88 -12.27 -29.43
CA CYS A 1034 35.35 -12.76 -28.15
C CYS A 1034 36.37 -13.64 -27.43
N LEU A 1035 36.42 -13.52 -26.09
CA LEU A 1035 37.16 -14.45 -25.25
C LEU A 1035 36.46 -15.82 -25.28
N THR A 1036 37.23 -16.90 -25.42
CA THR A 1036 36.68 -18.24 -25.73
C THR A 1036 36.83 -19.25 -24.60
N THR A 1037 37.42 -18.85 -23.46
CA THR A 1037 37.57 -19.67 -22.26
C THR A 1037 37.29 -18.85 -21.00
N VAL A 1038 36.78 -19.49 -19.94
CA VAL A 1038 36.49 -18.83 -18.66
C VAL A 1038 37.77 -18.28 -18.03
N GLU A 1039 38.90 -18.96 -18.18
CA GLU A 1039 40.20 -18.54 -17.66
C GLU A 1039 40.76 -17.31 -18.38
N GLN A 1040 40.44 -17.12 -19.66
CA GLN A 1040 40.73 -15.88 -20.37
C GLN A 1040 39.85 -14.74 -19.86
N MET A 1041 38.55 -14.98 -19.70
CA MET A 1041 37.59 -14.00 -19.16
C MET A 1041 38.01 -13.55 -17.76
N ALA A 1042 38.23 -14.49 -16.84
CA ALA A 1042 38.61 -14.19 -15.46
C ALA A 1042 39.94 -13.42 -15.37
N ARG A 1043 40.96 -13.78 -16.16
CA ARG A 1043 42.23 -13.01 -16.20
C ARG A 1043 42.02 -11.59 -16.71
N HIS A 1044 41.23 -11.44 -17.78
CA HIS A 1044 40.93 -10.14 -18.36
C HIS A 1044 40.16 -9.25 -17.38
N TYR A 1045 39.14 -9.82 -16.72
CA TYR A 1045 38.32 -9.09 -15.76
C TYR A 1045 39.04 -8.81 -14.45
N VAL A 1046 39.94 -9.67 -13.97
CA VAL A 1046 40.81 -9.32 -12.81
C VAL A 1046 41.75 -8.16 -13.14
N ALA A 1047 42.33 -8.13 -14.34
CA ALA A 1047 43.16 -7.00 -14.76
C ALA A 1047 42.35 -5.70 -14.84
N ALA A 1048 41.14 -5.77 -15.39
CA ALA A 1048 40.21 -4.65 -15.44
C ALA A 1048 39.73 -4.18 -14.07
N LEU A 1049 39.40 -5.14 -13.20
CA LEU A 1049 38.99 -4.91 -11.83
C LEU A 1049 40.06 -4.13 -11.06
N ARG A 1050 41.34 -4.47 -11.26
CA ARG A 1050 42.48 -3.81 -10.59
C ARG A 1050 42.70 -2.36 -10.99
N ILE A 1051 42.24 -1.96 -12.17
CA ILE A 1051 42.26 -0.55 -12.60
C ILE A 1051 41.25 0.25 -11.78
N VAL A 1052 40.08 -0.33 -11.51
CA VAL A 1052 39.03 0.30 -10.67
C VAL A 1052 39.39 0.21 -9.18
N ARG A 1053 39.95 -0.92 -8.75
CA ARG A 1053 40.32 -1.18 -7.35
C ARG A 1053 41.64 -1.98 -7.25
N PRO A 1054 42.78 -1.32 -7.00
CA PRO A 1054 44.09 -1.96 -7.01
C PRO A 1054 44.30 -3.06 -5.96
N ARG A 1055 43.63 -2.99 -4.80
CA ARG A 1055 43.70 -3.99 -3.72
C ARG A 1055 42.33 -4.26 -3.09
N GLY A 1056 42.14 -5.46 -2.56
CA GLY A 1056 40.91 -5.92 -1.92
C GLY A 1056 40.50 -5.09 -0.69
N PRO A 1057 39.32 -5.38 -0.10
CA PRO A 1057 38.46 -6.54 -0.38
C PRO A 1057 37.69 -6.48 -1.72
N TYR A 1058 37.52 -7.63 -2.35
CA TYR A 1058 36.76 -7.80 -3.59
C TYR A 1058 35.41 -8.50 -3.36
N LEU A 1059 34.32 -7.86 -3.80
CA LEU A 1059 32.95 -8.35 -3.67
C LEU A 1059 32.43 -8.73 -5.06
N LEU A 1060 32.38 -10.02 -5.36
CA LEU A 1060 32.12 -10.54 -6.70
C LEU A 1060 30.77 -11.25 -6.78
N ILE A 1061 29.94 -10.90 -7.77
CA ILE A 1061 28.62 -11.50 -7.99
C ILE A 1061 28.45 -11.85 -9.47
N GLY A 1062 27.88 -13.01 -9.78
CA GLY A 1062 27.61 -13.39 -11.17
C GLY A 1062 26.45 -14.35 -11.30
N ALA A 1063 25.67 -14.20 -12.37
CA ALA A 1063 24.49 -15.02 -12.67
C ALA A 1063 24.76 -15.88 -13.90
N SER A 1064 24.22 -17.11 -13.91
CA SER A 1064 24.46 -18.05 -15.00
C SER A 1064 25.97 -18.20 -15.25
N LEU A 1065 26.47 -18.09 -16.49
CA LEU A 1065 27.92 -18.05 -16.79
C LEU A 1065 28.71 -17.07 -15.91
N GLY A 1066 28.14 -15.91 -15.56
CA GLY A 1066 28.81 -14.91 -14.75
C GLY A 1066 29.26 -15.47 -13.40
N GLY A 1067 28.49 -16.41 -12.82
CA GLY A 1067 28.83 -17.10 -11.58
C GLY A 1067 30.11 -17.93 -11.71
N THR A 1068 30.26 -18.63 -12.84
CA THR A 1068 31.46 -19.41 -13.17
C THR A 1068 32.69 -18.51 -13.35
N ILE A 1069 32.51 -17.35 -13.97
CA ILE A 1069 33.57 -16.35 -14.14
C ILE A 1069 34.01 -15.80 -12.79
N VAL A 1070 33.08 -15.37 -11.92
CA VAL A 1070 33.46 -14.81 -10.61
C VAL A 1070 34.07 -15.83 -9.67
N TYR A 1071 33.71 -17.12 -9.79
CA TYR A 1071 34.38 -18.21 -9.07
C TYR A 1071 35.87 -18.30 -9.46
N GLU A 1072 36.18 -18.30 -10.76
CA GLU A 1072 37.57 -18.36 -11.23
C GLU A 1072 38.35 -17.07 -10.91
N MET A 1073 37.68 -15.91 -10.94
CA MET A 1073 38.27 -14.65 -10.47
C MET A 1073 38.60 -14.69 -8.99
N ALA A 1074 37.68 -15.17 -8.15
CA ALA A 1074 37.86 -15.27 -6.70
C ALA A 1074 39.04 -16.18 -6.36
N ARG A 1075 39.10 -17.38 -6.98
CA ARG A 1075 40.20 -18.33 -6.80
C ARG A 1075 41.56 -17.72 -7.14
N ARG A 1076 41.66 -16.98 -8.25
CA ARG A 1076 42.91 -16.30 -8.67
C ARG A 1076 43.31 -15.20 -7.71
N LEU A 1077 42.36 -14.36 -7.31
CA LEU A 1077 42.61 -13.26 -6.37
C LEU A 1077 43.07 -13.80 -5.01
N SER A 1078 42.43 -14.85 -4.49
CA SER A 1078 42.84 -15.49 -3.25
C SER A 1078 44.21 -16.16 -3.35
N ALA A 1079 44.55 -16.80 -4.48
CA ALA A 1079 45.89 -17.36 -4.70
C ALA A 1079 47.00 -16.29 -4.71
N GLU A 1080 46.65 -15.05 -5.03
CA GLU A 1080 47.55 -13.89 -4.99
C GLU A 1080 47.52 -13.16 -3.62
N GLY A 1081 46.83 -13.71 -2.63
CA GLY A 1081 46.75 -13.18 -1.26
C GLY A 1081 45.72 -12.06 -1.05
N GLU A 1082 44.84 -11.81 -2.02
CA GLU A 1082 43.80 -10.79 -1.92
C GLU A 1082 42.56 -11.30 -1.17
N ALA A 1083 41.93 -10.44 -0.37
CA ALA A 1083 40.70 -10.77 0.34
C ALA A 1083 39.49 -10.74 -0.61
N VAL A 1084 38.75 -11.86 -0.68
CA VAL A 1084 37.50 -11.99 -1.44
C VAL A 1084 36.37 -12.35 -0.47
N PRO A 1085 35.85 -11.39 0.30
CA PRO A 1085 34.83 -11.67 1.31
C PRO A 1085 33.46 -12.05 0.74
N LEU A 1086 33.22 -11.85 -0.56
CA LEU A 1086 32.00 -12.31 -1.21
C LEU A 1086 32.30 -12.86 -2.61
N CYS A 1087 31.92 -14.12 -2.84
CA CYS A 1087 31.80 -14.74 -4.16
C CYS A 1087 30.38 -15.32 -4.27
N ALA A 1088 29.48 -14.61 -4.98
CA ALA A 1088 28.08 -14.99 -5.08
C ALA A 1088 27.71 -15.51 -6.48
N LEU A 1089 27.17 -16.73 -6.54
CA LEU A 1089 26.72 -17.41 -7.75
C LEU A 1089 25.19 -17.40 -7.79
N LEU A 1090 24.60 -16.79 -8.83
CA LEU A 1090 23.14 -16.70 -9.00
C LEU A 1090 22.71 -17.69 -10.07
N ASP A 1091 21.98 -18.74 -9.67
CA ASP A 1091 21.44 -19.82 -10.50
C ASP A 1091 22.43 -20.28 -11.58
N THR A 1092 23.66 -20.55 -11.13
CA THR A 1092 24.83 -20.83 -11.96
C THR A 1092 24.91 -22.34 -12.26
N PRO A 1093 24.87 -22.76 -13.54
CA PRO A 1093 24.90 -24.18 -13.90
C PRO A 1093 26.20 -24.85 -13.44
N PRO A 1094 26.22 -26.15 -13.12
CA PRO A 1094 27.46 -26.81 -12.77
C PRO A 1094 28.40 -26.92 -13.97
N PRO A 1095 29.71 -27.01 -13.75
CA PRO A 1095 30.69 -27.17 -14.83
C PRO A 1095 30.39 -28.41 -15.69
N GLY A 1096 30.49 -28.27 -17.02
CA GLY A 1096 30.23 -29.37 -17.96
C GLY A 1096 28.75 -29.71 -18.20
N SER A 1097 27.80 -28.96 -17.64
CA SER A 1097 26.36 -29.29 -17.70
C SER A 1097 25.63 -28.81 -18.96
N PHE A 1098 26.34 -28.18 -19.91
CA PHE A 1098 25.77 -27.64 -21.14
C PHE A 1098 26.32 -28.38 -22.36
N SER A 1099 25.43 -28.94 -23.20
CA SER A 1099 25.82 -29.44 -24.53
C SER A 1099 26.04 -28.28 -25.50
N THR A 1100 27.01 -28.43 -26.40
CA THR A 1100 27.30 -27.43 -27.46
C THR A 1100 26.12 -27.25 -28.43
N GLU A 1101 25.22 -28.23 -28.55
CA GLU A 1101 24.02 -28.16 -29.41
C GLU A 1101 22.99 -27.11 -28.95
N LEU A 1102 22.94 -26.76 -27.65
CA LEU A 1102 21.96 -25.80 -27.13
C LEU A 1102 22.30 -24.34 -27.49
N ALA A 1103 23.58 -24.06 -27.80
CA ALA A 1103 24.08 -22.73 -28.12
C ALA A 1103 23.77 -22.27 -29.56
N ASP A 1104 23.44 -23.21 -30.45
CA ASP A 1104 23.14 -22.95 -31.87
C ASP A 1104 21.65 -22.63 -32.14
N ARG A 1105 20.80 -22.67 -31.12
CA ARG A 1105 19.35 -22.42 -31.26
C ARG A 1105 19.02 -20.94 -31.04
N ILE A 1106 18.71 -20.22 -32.11
CA ILE A 1106 18.13 -18.85 -32.09
C ILE A 1106 16.85 -18.77 -31.24
N SER A 1107 16.16 -19.89 -31.02
CA SER A 1107 15.05 -20.03 -30.07
C SER A 1107 15.38 -19.47 -28.67
N LEU A 1108 16.64 -19.47 -28.24
CA LEU A 1108 17.06 -18.92 -26.95
C LEU A 1108 17.09 -17.38 -26.93
N LEU A 1109 17.34 -16.72 -28.07
CA LEU A 1109 17.27 -15.25 -28.21
C LEU A 1109 15.81 -14.78 -28.27
N ALA A 1110 14.95 -15.50 -29.00
CA ALA A 1110 13.51 -15.24 -29.04
C ALA A 1110 12.83 -15.46 -27.68
N PHE A 1111 13.20 -16.54 -26.98
CA PHE A 1111 12.72 -16.84 -25.63
C PHE A 1111 13.15 -15.79 -24.60
N ARG A 1112 14.37 -15.21 -24.74
CA ARG A 1112 14.86 -14.11 -23.89
C ARG A 1112 14.16 -12.77 -24.15
N ALA A 1113 13.58 -12.56 -25.33
CA ALA A 1113 12.74 -11.40 -25.64
C ALA A 1113 11.30 -11.53 -25.09
N GLY A 1114 11.01 -12.62 -24.35
CA GLY A 1114 9.70 -12.82 -23.70
C GLY A 1114 8.61 -13.36 -24.63
N GLN A 1115 8.95 -13.82 -25.84
CA GLN A 1115 7.97 -14.33 -26.80
C GLN A 1115 8.12 -15.84 -26.99
N MET A 1116 7.01 -16.58 -26.87
CA MET A 1116 6.95 -17.98 -27.31
C MET A 1116 6.76 -18.00 -28.83
N PHE A 1117 7.75 -18.50 -29.57
CA PHE A 1117 7.57 -18.85 -30.98
C PHE A 1117 6.62 -20.05 -31.11
N ASP A 1118 5.70 -20.00 -32.08
CA ASP A 1118 4.97 -21.18 -32.53
C ASP A 1118 5.95 -22.13 -33.25
N PRO A 1119 6.20 -23.35 -32.73
CA PRO A 1119 7.14 -24.30 -33.33
C PRO A 1119 6.73 -24.80 -34.72
N ALA A 1120 5.52 -24.48 -35.20
CA ALA A 1120 4.99 -24.95 -36.48
C ALA A 1120 5.45 -24.13 -37.71
N ALA A 1121 6.08 -22.97 -37.53
CA ALA A 1121 6.73 -22.22 -38.61
C ALA A 1121 8.19 -22.68 -38.76
N GLN A 1122 8.73 -22.69 -39.99
CA GLN A 1122 10.07 -23.21 -40.38
C GLN A 1122 11.12 -23.12 -39.27
N ARG A 1123 11.83 -24.23 -39.02
CA ARG A 1123 12.85 -24.28 -37.97
C ARG A 1123 13.92 -23.21 -38.25
N PRO A 1124 14.10 -22.22 -37.36
CA PRO A 1124 15.01 -21.09 -37.60
C PRO A 1124 16.46 -21.53 -37.84
N GLU A 1125 16.84 -22.71 -37.37
CA GLU A 1125 18.16 -23.32 -37.45
C GLU A 1125 18.69 -23.58 -38.88
N ASP A 1126 17.82 -23.61 -39.90
CA ASP A 1126 18.21 -23.83 -41.31
C ASP A 1126 18.41 -22.52 -42.12
N LEU A 1127 18.19 -21.36 -41.50
CA LEU A 1127 18.20 -20.03 -42.15
C LEU A 1127 19.52 -19.28 -41.92
N SER A 1128 19.89 -18.35 -42.80
CA SER A 1128 21.05 -17.46 -42.57
C SER A 1128 20.78 -16.51 -41.39
N VAL A 1129 21.83 -15.94 -40.77
CA VAL A 1129 21.68 -14.99 -39.65
C VAL A 1129 20.83 -13.77 -40.03
N GLU A 1130 20.95 -13.33 -41.29
CA GLU A 1130 20.16 -12.24 -41.87
C GLU A 1130 18.67 -12.63 -42.01
N GLU A 1131 18.39 -13.87 -42.40
CA GLU A 1131 17.02 -14.37 -42.55
C GLU A 1131 16.36 -14.61 -41.18
N GLN A 1132 17.11 -15.11 -40.20
CA GLN A 1132 16.65 -15.25 -38.83
C GLN A 1132 16.35 -13.89 -38.19
N PHE A 1133 17.18 -12.87 -38.43
CA PHE A 1133 16.94 -11.50 -37.98
C PHE A 1133 15.64 -10.92 -38.58
N ARG A 1134 15.42 -11.12 -39.88
CA ARG A 1134 14.19 -10.69 -40.56
C ARG A 1134 12.94 -11.34 -39.96
N VAL A 1135 12.97 -12.66 -39.72
CA VAL A 1135 11.83 -13.39 -39.11
C VAL A 1135 11.52 -12.88 -37.70
N LEU A 1136 12.54 -12.60 -36.89
CA LEU A 1136 12.35 -12.04 -35.53
C LEU A 1136 11.80 -10.61 -35.55
N GLN A 1137 12.17 -9.82 -36.55
CA GLN A 1137 11.67 -8.45 -36.73
C GLN A 1137 10.20 -8.44 -37.19
N GLU A 1138 9.84 -9.28 -38.16
CA GLU A 1138 8.47 -9.40 -38.67
C GLU A 1138 7.50 -9.92 -37.59
N GLU A 1139 7.93 -10.88 -36.76
CA GLU A 1139 7.08 -11.38 -35.66
C GLU A 1139 6.93 -10.36 -34.52
N ALA A 1140 7.98 -9.60 -34.19
CA ALA A 1140 7.89 -8.50 -33.23
C ALA A 1140 6.92 -7.40 -33.71
N GLU A 1141 6.99 -7.02 -34.99
CA GLU A 1141 6.06 -6.06 -35.60
C GLU A 1141 4.61 -6.58 -35.57
N ARG A 1142 4.40 -7.85 -35.91
CA ARG A 1142 3.07 -8.49 -35.87
C ARG A 1142 2.45 -8.50 -34.47
N GLN A 1143 3.27 -8.58 -33.44
CA GLN A 1143 2.84 -8.55 -32.04
C GLN A 1143 2.87 -7.13 -31.43
N GLY A 1144 3.20 -6.08 -32.21
CA GLY A 1144 3.26 -4.70 -31.74
C GLY A 1144 4.40 -4.42 -30.75
N LEU A 1145 5.48 -5.21 -30.81
CA LEU A 1145 6.61 -5.16 -29.91
C LEU A 1145 7.86 -4.57 -30.60
N ALA A 1146 8.70 -3.90 -29.82
CA ALA A 1146 9.93 -3.32 -30.35
C ALA A 1146 10.90 -4.42 -30.83
N PRO A 1147 11.58 -4.24 -31.99
CA PRO A 1147 12.49 -5.24 -32.51
C PRO A 1147 13.66 -5.50 -31.53
N PRO A 1148 14.07 -6.75 -31.34
CA PRO A 1148 15.02 -7.13 -30.28
C PRO A 1148 16.46 -6.62 -30.51
N PHE A 1149 16.83 -6.26 -31.74
CA PHE A 1149 18.14 -5.66 -32.05
C PHE A 1149 17.98 -4.50 -33.04
N ALA A 1150 18.83 -3.48 -32.90
CA ALA A 1150 18.78 -2.27 -33.73
C ALA A 1150 19.35 -2.50 -35.15
N THR A 1151 20.32 -3.41 -35.29
CA THR A 1151 20.94 -3.77 -36.59
C THR A 1151 21.27 -5.26 -36.68
N VAL A 1152 21.43 -5.77 -37.90
CA VAL A 1152 21.91 -7.13 -38.17
C VAL A 1152 23.30 -7.37 -37.59
N ASP A 1153 24.18 -6.35 -37.60
CA ASP A 1153 25.52 -6.46 -37.05
C ASP A 1153 25.51 -6.56 -35.50
N ASP A 1154 24.57 -5.90 -34.83
CA ASP A 1154 24.35 -6.07 -33.39
C ASP A 1154 23.87 -7.49 -33.06
N ALA A 1155 22.92 -8.01 -33.84
CA ALA A 1155 22.46 -9.39 -33.73
C ALA A 1155 23.61 -10.40 -33.95
N ARG A 1156 24.47 -10.14 -34.94
CA ARG A 1156 25.64 -10.99 -35.25
C ARG A 1156 26.67 -10.96 -34.11
N ARG A 1157 27.00 -9.78 -33.56
CA ARG A 1157 27.90 -9.66 -32.39
C ARG A 1157 27.34 -10.39 -31.17
N GLN A 1158 26.06 -10.20 -30.87
CA GLN A 1158 25.42 -10.84 -29.72
C GLN A 1158 25.35 -12.36 -29.86
N LEU A 1159 25.11 -12.89 -31.06
CA LEU A 1159 25.15 -14.31 -31.35
C LEU A 1159 26.57 -14.89 -31.22
N ASN A 1160 27.59 -14.18 -31.72
CA ASN A 1160 28.99 -14.59 -31.58
C ASN A 1160 29.43 -14.65 -30.12
N VAL A 1161 29.07 -13.65 -29.32
CA VAL A 1161 29.31 -13.62 -27.87
C VAL A 1161 28.61 -14.79 -27.18
N LEU A 1162 27.33 -15.03 -27.49
CA LEU A 1162 26.56 -16.13 -26.89
C LEU A 1162 27.17 -17.50 -27.23
N ARG A 1163 27.61 -17.72 -28.47
CA ARG A 1163 28.30 -18.94 -28.90
C ARG A 1163 29.64 -19.12 -28.20
N ALA A 1164 30.47 -18.08 -28.17
CA ALA A 1164 31.78 -18.11 -27.51
C ALA A 1164 31.65 -18.39 -26.01
N ASN A 1165 30.70 -17.72 -25.34
CA ASN A 1165 30.41 -17.88 -23.92
C ASN A 1165 29.87 -19.27 -23.57
N SER A 1166 28.95 -19.80 -24.38
CA SER A 1166 28.38 -21.14 -24.17
C SER A 1166 29.43 -22.22 -24.38
N ARG A 1167 30.29 -22.06 -25.40
CA ARG A 1167 31.43 -22.94 -25.63
C ARG A 1167 32.44 -22.88 -24.49
N ALA A 1168 32.78 -21.68 -24.02
CA ALA A 1168 33.66 -21.47 -22.88
C ALA A 1168 33.15 -22.20 -21.63
N LEU A 1169 31.84 -22.10 -21.34
CA LEU A 1169 31.21 -22.79 -20.23
C LEU A 1169 31.27 -24.31 -20.35
N SER A 1170 31.00 -24.84 -21.55
CA SER A 1170 30.98 -26.30 -21.79
C SER A 1170 32.36 -26.95 -21.67
N LEU A 1171 33.43 -26.20 -21.99
CA LEU A 1171 34.81 -26.68 -21.97
C LEU A 1171 35.53 -26.41 -20.65
N TYR A 1172 34.93 -25.62 -19.76
CA TYR A 1172 35.57 -25.21 -18.52
C TYR A 1172 35.53 -26.33 -17.47
N THR A 1173 36.71 -26.74 -17.00
CA THR A 1173 36.87 -27.68 -15.88
C THR A 1173 37.52 -26.92 -14.72
N PRO A 1174 36.74 -26.48 -13.72
CA PRO A 1174 37.27 -25.61 -12.66
C PRO A 1174 38.31 -26.31 -11.80
N PRO A 1175 39.45 -25.67 -11.52
CA PRO A 1175 40.36 -26.09 -10.48
C PRO A 1175 39.69 -25.94 -9.09
N ARG A 1176 40.08 -26.78 -8.14
CA ARG A 1176 39.63 -26.65 -6.74
C ARG A 1176 40.08 -25.31 -6.13
N TRP A 1177 39.21 -24.70 -5.33
CA TRP A 1177 39.49 -23.48 -4.55
C TRP A 1177 39.47 -23.78 -3.05
N GLU A 1178 40.60 -24.26 -2.52
CA GLU A 1178 40.73 -24.62 -1.11
C GLU A 1178 40.67 -23.39 -0.19
N GLY A 1179 39.75 -23.42 0.78
CA GLY A 1179 39.58 -22.34 1.77
C GLY A 1179 38.73 -21.15 1.30
N GLY A 1180 38.18 -21.19 0.09
CA GLY A 1180 37.22 -20.20 -0.40
C GLY A 1180 35.78 -20.45 0.09
N GLU A 1181 34.97 -19.39 0.15
CA GLU A 1181 33.53 -19.48 0.44
C GLU A 1181 32.73 -19.01 -0.77
N VAL A 1182 31.72 -19.80 -1.14
CA VAL A 1182 30.78 -19.50 -2.23
C VAL A 1182 29.38 -19.34 -1.64
N GLN A 1183 28.74 -18.20 -1.89
CA GLN A 1183 27.32 -18.06 -1.65
C GLN A 1183 26.56 -18.37 -2.94
N TYR A 1184 25.79 -19.45 -2.95
CA TYR A 1184 24.96 -19.85 -4.08
C TYR A 1184 23.50 -19.43 -3.86
N PHE A 1185 22.92 -18.74 -4.83
CA PHE A 1185 21.49 -18.38 -4.86
C PHE A 1185 20.78 -19.17 -5.93
N ARG A 1186 20.02 -20.19 -5.55
CA ARG A 1186 19.26 -21.04 -6.46
C ARG A 1186 17.88 -20.47 -6.73
N ALA A 1187 17.45 -20.41 -7.98
CA ALA A 1187 16.07 -20.06 -8.30
C ALA A 1187 15.10 -21.15 -7.82
N GLN A 1188 13.92 -20.77 -7.35
CA GLN A 1188 12.93 -21.69 -6.79
C GLN A 1188 12.42 -22.70 -7.83
N ARG A 1189 12.33 -22.28 -9.09
CA ARG A 1189 11.92 -23.12 -10.22
C ARG A 1189 13.12 -23.36 -11.16
N PRO A 1190 13.63 -24.58 -11.28
CA PRO A 1190 14.75 -24.86 -12.18
C PRO A 1190 14.31 -24.73 -13.65
N PRO A 1191 15.14 -24.15 -14.53
CA PRO A 1191 14.83 -24.06 -15.96
C PRO A 1191 14.92 -25.44 -16.65
N PRO A 1192 14.20 -25.66 -17.77
CA PRO A 1192 14.31 -26.89 -18.53
C PRO A 1192 15.76 -27.15 -18.98
N GLY A 1193 16.28 -28.34 -18.69
CA GLY A 1193 17.66 -28.74 -19.06
C GLY A 1193 18.73 -28.49 -17.98
N PHE A 1194 18.42 -27.81 -16.87
CA PHE A 1194 19.30 -27.75 -15.71
C PHE A 1194 19.04 -28.95 -14.78
N PRO A 1195 20.07 -29.47 -14.08
CA PRO A 1195 19.83 -30.43 -13.01
C PRO A 1195 18.97 -29.77 -11.90
N PRO A 1196 18.13 -30.53 -11.16
CA PRO A 1196 17.25 -29.97 -10.12
C PRO A 1196 18.00 -29.29 -8.96
N HIS A 1197 19.27 -29.67 -8.76
CA HIS A 1197 20.16 -29.16 -7.73
C HIS A 1197 21.50 -28.75 -8.34
N PRO A 1198 21.55 -27.65 -9.13
CA PRO A 1198 22.77 -27.21 -9.81
C PRO A 1198 23.90 -26.81 -8.84
N GLU A 1199 23.56 -26.42 -7.61
CA GLU A 1199 24.50 -26.12 -6.53
C GLU A 1199 25.40 -27.30 -6.14
N LEU A 1200 24.93 -28.54 -6.33
CA LEU A 1200 25.68 -29.72 -5.91
C LEU A 1200 26.98 -29.91 -6.70
N GLY A 1201 26.99 -29.57 -7.99
CA GLY A 1201 28.22 -29.66 -8.79
C GLY A 1201 29.26 -28.58 -8.48
N TRP A 1202 28.94 -27.62 -7.59
CA TRP A 1202 29.88 -26.65 -7.06
C TRP A 1202 30.47 -27.07 -5.69
N LEU A 1203 29.77 -27.94 -4.95
CA LEU A 1203 30.23 -28.43 -3.63
C LEU A 1203 31.53 -29.25 -3.71
N ASP A 1204 31.72 -30.02 -4.78
CA ASP A 1204 32.86 -30.94 -4.93
C ASP A 1204 34.20 -30.25 -5.28
N LEU A 1205 34.16 -28.93 -5.48
CA LEU A 1205 35.29 -28.09 -5.90
C LEU A 1205 36.08 -27.45 -4.74
N GLY A 1206 35.83 -27.86 -3.50
CA GLY A 1206 36.66 -27.51 -2.34
C GLY A 1206 36.39 -26.15 -1.68
N ALA A 1207 35.35 -25.42 -2.11
CA ALA A 1207 34.87 -24.20 -1.46
C ALA A 1207 33.71 -24.50 -0.49
N ALA A 1208 33.65 -23.84 0.66
CA ALA A 1208 32.49 -23.89 1.54
C ALA A 1208 31.30 -23.22 0.82
N THR A 1209 30.27 -23.99 0.43
CA THR A 1209 29.14 -23.45 -0.34
C THR A 1209 27.91 -23.31 0.55
N ARG A 1210 27.37 -22.10 0.67
CA ARG A 1210 26.09 -21.81 1.33
C ARG A 1210 25.02 -21.61 0.28
N VAL A 1211 23.85 -22.23 0.46
CA VAL A 1211 22.79 -22.23 -0.56
C VAL A 1211 21.58 -21.48 -0.02
N ASP A 1212 21.14 -20.49 -0.79
CA ASP A 1212 19.93 -19.71 -0.56
C ASP A 1212 18.94 -19.90 -1.70
N ILE A 1213 17.66 -20.12 -1.38
CA ILE A 1213 16.60 -20.24 -2.39
C ILE A 1213 15.98 -18.87 -2.64
N THR A 1214 15.93 -18.42 -3.89
CA THR A 1214 15.35 -17.15 -4.32
C THR A 1214 14.07 -17.39 -5.13
N PRO A 1215 12.97 -16.68 -4.85
CA PRO A 1215 11.74 -16.78 -5.65
C PRO A 1215 11.98 -16.52 -7.14
N GLY A 1216 11.12 -17.09 -7.99
CA GLY A 1216 11.24 -17.00 -9.44
C GLY A 1216 11.96 -18.18 -10.10
N ASP A 1217 12.38 -17.97 -11.33
CA ASP A 1217 13.16 -18.89 -12.16
C ASP A 1217 14.45 -18.21 -12.65
N HIS A 1218 15.24 -18.94 -13.44
CA HIS A 1218 16.51 -18.47 -14.02
C HIS A 1218 16.46 -17.08 -14.68
N TYR A 1219 15.30 -16.71 -15.24
CA TYR A 1219 15.13 -15.46 -15.99
C TYR A 1219 14.49 -14.35 -15.14
N THR A 1220 13.58 -14.73 -14.24
CA THR A 1220 12.76 -13.79 -13.47
C THR A 1220 13.32 -13.46 -12.09
N MET A 1221 14.33 -14.19 -11.59
CA MET A 1221 14.90 -13.96 -10.24
C MET A 1221 15.61 -12.60 -10.09
N LEU A 1222 15.99 -11.97 -11.21
CA LEU A 1222 16.62 -10.63 -11.26
C LEU A 1222 15.62 -9.52 -11.63
N GLN A 1223 14.32 -9.84 -11.71
CA GLN A 1223 13.24 -8.90 -12.02
C GLN A 1223 12.32 -8.71 -10.82
N ALA A 1224 11.61 -7.58 -10.77
CA ALA A 1224 10.60 -7.35 -9.74
C ALA A 1224 9.43 -8.36 -9.89
N PRO A 1225 8.89 -8.90 -8.78
CA PRO A 1225 9.22 -8.59 -7.39
C PRO A 1225 10.39 -9.42 -6.81
N HIS A 1226 10.90 -10.44 -7.52
CA HIS A 1226 11.85 -11.40 -6.96
C HIS A 1226 13.23 -10.80 -6.63
N VAL A 1227 13.67 -9.81 -7.42
CA VAL A 1227 14.96 -9.12 -7.24
C VAL A 1227 15.08 -8.41 -5.91
N GLU A 1228 13.96 -7.98 -5.30
CA GLU A 1228 13.94 -7.36 -3.97
C GLU A 1228 14.33 -8.38 -2.90
N VAL A 1229 13.79 -9.61 -2.99
CA VAL A 1229 14.13 -10.71 -2.08
C VAL A 1229 15.59 -11.13 -2.25
N LEU A 1230 16.07 -11.21 -3.49
CA LEU A 1230 17.46 -11.52 -3.79
C LEU A 1230 18.42 -10.43 -3.27
N GLY A 1231 18.08 -9.16 -3.52
CA GLY A 1231 18.83 -8.00 -3.05
C GLY A 1231 18.93 -7.95 -1.53
N ALA A 1232 17.81 -8.17 -0.83
CA ALA A 1232 17.78 -8.20 0.63
C ALA A 1232 18.65 -9.33 1.23
N LYS A 1233 18.70 -10.50 0.59
CA LYS A 1233 19.57 -11.60 1.03
C LYS A 1233 21.05 -11.31 0.76
N LEU A 1234 21.37 -10.82 -0.43
CA LEU A 1234 22.74 -10.43 -0.78
C LEU A 1234 23.26 -9.27 0.10
N ALA A 1235 22.39 -8.33 0.48
CA ALA A 1235 22.76 -7.17 1.30
C ALA A 1235 23.29 -7.58 2.67
N ARG A 1236 22.78 -8.68 3.25
CA ARG A 1236 23.22 -9.23 4.54
C ARG A 1236 24.63 -9.81 4.50
N LEU A 1237 25.16 -10.07 3.31
CA LEU A 1237 26.50 -10.63 3.11
C LEU A 1237 27.55 -9.56 2.82
N LEU A 1238 27.14 -8.29 2.72
CA LEU A 1238 28.06 -7.19 2.46
C LEU A 1238 28.70 -6.70 3.77
N PRO A 1239 30.02 -6.45 3.77
CA PRO A 1239 30.77 -5.98 4.95
C PRO A 1239 30.55 -4.52 5.28
#